data_AF-A0A8H7GQF0-F1
#
_entry.id   AF-A0A8H7GQF0-F1
#
_cell.length_a   1.000
_cell.length_b   1.000
_cell.length_c   1.000
_cell.angle_alpha   90.00
_cell.angle_beta   90.00
_cell.angle_gamma   90.00
#
_symmetry.space_group_name_H-M   'P 1'
#
loop_
_entity.id
_entity.type
_entity.pdbx_description
1 polymer ?
#
loop_
_entity_poly.entity_id
_entity_poly.type
_entity_poly.pdbx_seq_one_letter_code
_entity_poly.pdbx_strand_id
1 'polypeptide(L)'
;MTTAHRPFSLAHGSIENTILVPTNVFFKYSQLKEQFDKTLPVPTEGFAADEEPSSPAELFAKFVGFTASLVDPTTEGQFDEVLPRVLQEFESRYFANLDIHTFAAALLADEAYPTTPLKVKEVIKSYFDAIASSNTEIPRADSDLLKQSAARVAKTMAIFGGQGNSDDYFEELRELNHTYKGLIADLLSKVATTLSSLVKSTENVDKIYTQGFDIAAWLKSPDQTPDQDYLLSVPVSCPLICVIQLCHYTITCKTLGVSPGELRDHLVGSTGHSQGLVTAVAVASADSWESFYENALKAVSLLFFIGARCLTTYPRTSLPPTMLQDSLENGEGRPSPMLSVRDLSREDVEKFIAQTNKHLPSEKHVAISLVNGARNLVVSGPPESLYGLNLTLRNNKAPSGLDQARVPSSQRKLKFSNRFLPILAPFHSHLLQPATELILDDVERENLQFSAADLKIPVYDTYSGENFQQSKSDIAARVIECITQLPVHWEAATQFESTHLLDFGPGGVSGLGVLTHRNKEGTGARVIIAGAIDVAIDDEYGFKQEIFNKSANSIKWAPNWLQEFQPKLVKTKAGKVFVDTKFSRLLGRAPLMIPGMTPTTVNTEIVTAATNAGYHIELAGGGYFNASGMQAAMDEITKNITPGSGIGINLIYVNPRMLQWGIPLIKELREKGYPIQSLTIGAGVPSLDVATEYIETLGMTHLGLKPGSVESISAVIAIAKAHPTFPIVLQWTGGRGGGHHSFEDFHQPIFQMYAKIRKCSNIVLVAGSGFGSDEDTYPYLTGSWSTASNYPPMPFDGVLFGSRVMTAKEAHTSLEAKKLIASCPGVPDSQWETTYKKPAGGIVTVRSEMGEPIHKIATRGVLLWKELDETIFNLPKNKLIEALTKKKDYIINRLDKDFQKPWFARNASGVCDLEDMTYQEVAKQID
;
A
#
# COMPACT_ATOMS: atom_id res chain seq x y z
N MET A 1 41.96 2.67 -46.89
CA MET A 1 42.81 1.64 -46.25
C MET A 1 41.95 0.94 -45.22
N THR A 2 41.74 -0.37 -45.34
CA THR A 2 41.02 -1.17 -44.34
C THR A 2 41.83 -1.20 -43.05
N THR A 3 41.33 -0.59 -41.99
CA THR A 3 41.92 -0.67 -40.64
C THR A 3 41.86 -2.12 -40.17
N ALA A 4 43.02 -2.78 -40.05
CA ALA A 4 43.11 -4.12 -39.49
C ALA A 4 42.76 -4.07 -37.99
N HIS A 5 41.86 -4.95 -37.54
CA HIS A 5 41.47 -5.06 -36.13
C HIS A 5 42.12 -6.30 -35.50
N ARG A 6 42.41 -6.24 -34.19
CA ARG A 6 42.99 -7.35 -33.40
C ARG A 6 42.08 -7.66 -32.21
N PRO A 7 41.88 -8.95 -31.86
CA PRO A 7 41.16 -9.33 -30.65
C PRO A 7 41.86 -8.84 -29.39
N PHE A 8 41.09 -8.28 -28.47
CA PHE A 8 41.50 -7.84 -27.15
C PHE A 8 40.52 -8.42 -26.12
N SER A 9 41.00 -9.28 -25.23
CA SER A 9 40.20 -9.91 -24.17
C SER A 9 40.54 -9.32 -22.82
N LEU A 10 39.52 -8.93 -22.07
CA LEU A 10 39.58 -8.73 -20.62
C LEU A 10 39.10 -10.01 -19.94
N ALA A 11 39.76 -10.43 -18.87
CA ALA A 11 39.38 -11.64 -18.15
C ALA A 11 39.53 -11.46 -16.63
N HIS A 12 38.57 -11.99 -15.88
CA HIS A 12 38.58 -12.03 -14.42
C HIS A 12 37.95 -13.35 -13.95
N GLY A 13 38.76 -14.27 -13.42
CA GLY A 13 38.30 -15.62 -13.09
C GLY A 13 37.74 -16.36 -14.32
N SER A 14 36.47 -16.77 -14.27
CA SER A 14 35.77 -17.40 -15.40
C SER A 14 35.03 -16.42 -16.32
N ILE A 15 35.05 -15.12 -16.01
CA ILE A 15 34.41 -14.07 -16.84
C ILE A 15 35.41 -13.59 -17.88
N GLU A 16 35.00 -13.59 -19.15
CA GLU A 16 35.79 -13.03 -20.25
C GLU A 16 34.92 -12.06 -21.07
N ASN A 17 35.54 -10.96 -21.52
CA ASN A 17 34.96 -10.07 -22.50
C ASN A 17 35.97 -9.71 -23.61
N THR A 18 35.71 -10.18 -24.82
CA THR A 18 36.55 -9.95 -26.00
C THR A 18 35.93 -8.91 -26.94
N ILE A 19 36.72 -7.91 -27.30
CA ILE A 19 36.39 -6.85 -28.27
C ILE A 19 37.42 -6.82 -29.42
N LEU A 20 37.09 -6.16 -30.53
CA LEU A 20 37.99 -5.96 -31.66
C LEU A 20 38.55 -4.55 -31.67
N VAL A 21 39.87 -4.41 -31.48
CA VAL A 21 40.53 -3.12 -31.35
C VAL A 21 41.35 -2.80 -32.62
N PRO A 22 41.29 -1.58 -33.16
CA PRO A 22 42.12 -1.18 -34.31
C PRO A 22 43.62 -1.31 -34.02
N THR A 23 44.37 -1.86 -34.97
CA THR A 23 45.80 -2.19 -34.77
C THR A 23 46.66 -0.97 -34.40
N ASN A 24 46.28 0.23 -34.85
CA ASN A 24 47.00 1.48 -34.58
C ASN A 24 46.91 1.94 -33.11
N VAL A 25 45.87 1.53 -32.36
CA VAL A 25 45.70 1.87 -30.94
C VAL A 25 45.87 0.65 -30.01
N PHE A 26 46.08 -0.54 -30.58
CA PHE A 26 46.19 -1.79 -29.83
C PHE A 26 47.29 -1.79 -28.75
N PHE A 27 48.40 -1.09 -28.99
CA PHE A 27 49.47 -0.97 -28.01
C PHE A 27 49.00 -0.25 -26.73
N LYS A 28 48.23 0.84 -26.88
CA LYS A 28 47.66 1.59 -25.75
C LYS A 28 46.64 0.76 -24.98
N TYR A 29 45.79 0.01 -25.68
CA TYR A 29 44.87 -0.95 -25.06
C TYR A 29 45.59 -2.04 -24.25
N SER A 30 46.68 -2.60 -24.80
CA SER A 30 47.46 -3.62 -24.11
C SER A 30 48.12 -3.09 -22.83
N GLN A 31 48.61 -1.86 -22.87
CA GLN A 31 49.15 -1.17 -21.69
C GLN A 31 48.08 -0.92 -20.63
N LEU A 32 46.88 -0.45 -21.03
CA LEU A 32 45.75 -0.27 -20.12
C LEU A 32 45.33 -1.58 -19.46
N LYS A 33 45.26 -2.67 -20.24
CA LYS A 33 44.94 -4.00 -19.71
C LYS A 33 45.91 -4.43 -18.63
N GLU A 34 47.21 -4.33 -18.88
CA GLU A 34 48.22 -4.77 -17.90
C GLU A 34 48.15 -3.97 -16.59
N GLN A 35 47.77 -2.69 -16.67
CA GLN A 35 47.56 -1.87 -15.47
C GLN A 35 46.23 -2.20 -14.79
N PHE A 36 45.16 -2.38 -15.55
CA PHE A 36 43.83 -2.73 -15.07
C PHE A 36 43.82 -4.09 -14.36
N ASP A 37 44.46 -5.12 -14.92
CA ASP A 37 44.54 -6.46 -14.34
C ASP A 37 45.16 -6.44 -12.92
N LYS A 38 46.02 -5.45 -12.61
CA LYS A 38 46.63 -5.27 -11.27
C LYS A 38 45.69 -4.62 -10.25
N THR A 39 44.60 -4.00 -10.71
CA THR A 39 43.60 -3.33 -9.86
C THR A 39 42.45 -4.24 -9.45
N LEU A 40 42.24 -5.35 -10.18
CA LEU A 40 41.19 -6.30 -9.87
C LEU A 40 41.54 -7.14 -8.62
N PRO A 41 40.56 -7.44 -7.75
CA PRO A 41 40.76 -8.32 -6.61
C PRO A 41 41.03 -9.76 -7.07
N VAL A 42 41.42 -10.63 -6.14
CA VAL A 42 41.52 -12.08 -6.42
C VAL A 42 40.11 -12.64 -6.65
N PRO A 43 39.89 -13.47 -7.69
CA PRO A 43 38.57 -14.01 -7.96
C PRO A 43 38.01 -14.84 -6.80
N THR A 44 36.76 -14.58 -6.41
CA THR A 44 36.06 -15.36 -5.37
C THR A 44 35.06 -16.34 -5.98
N GLU A 45 34.67 -17.37 -5.22
CA GLU A 45 33.61 -18.29 -5.65
C GLU A 45 32.29 -17.53 -5.79
N GLY A 46 31.71 -17.56 -6.99
CA GLY A 46 30.48 -16.84 -7.28
C GLY A 46 30.64 -15.31 -7.37
N PHE A 47 31.85 -14.77 -7.44
CA PHE A 47 32.09 -13.32 -7.58
C PHE A 47 31.38 -12.47 -6.50
N ALA A 48 31.34 -12.96 -5.26
CA ALA A 48 30.47 -12.42 -4.22
C ALA A 48 30.97 -11.10 -3.61
N ALA A 49 32.24 -10.74 -3.80
CA ALA A 49 32.79 -9.49 -3.28
C ALA A 49 32.22 -8.27 -4.02
N ASP A 50 31.91 -7.19 -3.29
CA ASP A 50 31.31 -5.98 -3.87
C ASP A 50 32.21 -5.30 -4.91
N GLU A 51 33.53 -5.38 -4.71
CA GLU A 51 34.52 -4.80 -5.63
C GLU A 51 34.84 -5.70 -6.84
N GLU A 52 34.27 -6.90 -6.88
CA GLU A 52 34.52 -7.90 -7.91
C GLU A 52 33.42 -7.90 -8.97
N PRO A 53 33.76 -7.80 -10.27
CA PRO A 53 32.75 -7.88 -11.32
C PRO A 53 32.15 -9.30 -11.39
N SER A 54 30.82 -9.41 -11.42
CA SER A 54 30.09 -10.67 -11.55
C SER A 54 29.63 -11.01 -12.97
N SER A 55 29.76 -10.09 -13.92
CA SER A 55 29.33 -10.30 -15.31
C SER A 55 30.33 -9.70 -16.32
N PRO A 56 30.33 -10.13 -17.60
CA PRO A 56 31.16 -9.54 -18.64
C PRO A 56 30.93 -8.02 -18.80
N ALA A 57 29.69 -7.58 -18.58
CA ALA A 57 29.30 -6.19 -18.62
C ALA A 57 29.94 -5.38 -17.49
N GLU A 58 29.87 -5.88 -16.25
CA GLU A 58 30.50 -5.25 -15.09
C GLU A 58 32.03 -5.18 -15.24
N LEU A 59 32.65 -6.24 -15.77
CA LEU A 59 34.09 -6.25 -16.04
C LEU A 59 34.47 -5.16 -17.05
N PHE A 60 33.69 -5.00 -18.11
CA PHE A 60 33.93 -3.94 -19.09
C PHE A 60 33.66 -2.55 -18.53
N ALA A 61 32.61 -2.38 -17.73
CA ALA A 61 32.30 -1.12 -17.07
C ALA A 61 33.45 -0.70 -16.13
N LYS A 62 34.00 -1.63 -15.33
CA LYS A 62 35.20 -1.35 -14.52
C LYS A 62 36.40 -0.94 -15.37
N PHE A 63 36.59 -1.54 -16.55
CA PHE A 63 37.64 -1.13 -17.49
C PHE A 63 37.39 0.26 -18.09
N VAL A 64 36.14 0.61 -18.40
CA VAL A 64 35.71 1.94 -18.83
C VAL A 64 36.05 2.98 -17.76
N GLY A 65 35.64 2.73 -16.50
CA GLY A 65 35.91 3.60 -15.36
C GLY A 65 37.40 3.74 -15.04
N PHE A 66 38.16 2.64 -15.12
CA PHE A 66 39.62 2.68 -14.97
C PHE A 66 40.27 3.54 -16.05
N THR A 67 39.86 3.38 -17.31
CA THR A 67 40.38 4.20 -18.42
C THR A 67 40.03 5.68 -18.20
N ALA A 68 38.82 5.98 -17.73
CA ALA A 68 38.38 7.33 -17.41
C ALA A 68 39.22 8.00 -16.31
N SER A 69 39.68 7.22 -15.32
CA SER A 69 40.53 7.72 -14.22
C SER A 69 41.94 8.16 -14.66
N LEU A 70 42.37 7.74 -15.86
CA LEU A 70 43.68 8.05 -16.43
C LEU A 70 43.64 9.18 -17.46
N VAL A 71 42.45 9.71 -17.76
CA VAL A 71 42.24 10.81 -18.71
C VAL A 71 41.80 12.05 -17.95
N ASP A 72 42.50 13.16 -18.18
CA ASP A 72 42.13 14.47 -17.65
C ASP A 72 41.54 15.31 -18.79
N PRO A 73 40.28 15.75 -18.70
CA PRO A 73 39.62 16.51 -19.76
C PRO A 73 40.28 17.87 -20.05
N THR A 74 41.20 18.34 -19.20
CA THR A 74 41.88 19.63 -19.32
C THR A 74 43.30 19.54 -19.87
N THR A 75 43.91 18.35 -19.90
CA THR A 75 45.30 18.15 -20.34
C THR A 75 45.42 16.99 -21.33
N GLU A 76 46.17 17.19 -22.41
CA GLU A 76 46.33 16.15 -23.44
C GLU A 76 47.17 14.98 -22.91
N GLY A 77 46.56 13.80 -22.85
CA GLY A 77 47.08 12.57 -22.30
C GLY A 77 47.28 11.46 -23.33
N GLN A 78 47.96 10.40 -22.90
CA GLN A 78 48.26 9.25 -23.77
C GLN A 78 46.99 8.48 -24.18
N PHE A 79 45.96 8.46 -23.33
CA PHE A 79 44.76 7.60 -23.46
C PHE A 79 43.52 8.35 -23.98
N ASP A 80 43.64 9.62 -24.32
CA ASP A 80 42.53 10.47 -24.76
C ASP A 80 41.84 9.94 -26.02
N GLU A 81 42.62 9.39 -26.97
CA GLU A 81 42.06 8.77 -28.18
C GLU A 81 41.45 7.36 -27.95
N VAL A 82 41.67 6.78 -26.76
CA VAL A 82 41.23 5.44 -26.39
C VAL A 82 39.90 5.49 -25.64
N LEU A 83 39.75 6.40 -24.66
CA LEU A 83 38.55 6.46 -23.81
C LEU A 83 37.24 6.59 -24.60
N PRO A 84 37.09 7.49 -25.60
CA PRO A 84 35.86 7.57 -26.39
C PRO A 84 35.54 6.27 -27.14
N ARG A 85 36.57 5.53 -27.57
CA ARG A 85 36.38 4.24 -28.27
C ARG A 85 35.93 3.14 -27.32
N VAL A 86 36.51 3.08 -26.11
CA VAL A 86 36.11 2.14 -25.06
C VAL A 86 34.67 2.41 -24.64
N LEU A 87 34.31 3.69 -24.46
CA LEU A 87 32.96 4.11 -24.14
C LEU A 87 31.95 3.74 -25.25
N GLN A 88 32.26 4.04 -26.51
CA GLN A 88 31.41 3.66 -27.64
C GLN A 88 31.22 2.14 -27.78
N GLU A 89 32.28 1.36 -27.53
CA GLU A 89 32.19 -0.11 -27.52
C GLU A 89 31.29 -0.60 -26.38
N PHE A 90 31.35 0.04 -25.19
CA PHE A 90 30.47 -0.29 -24.06
C PHE A 90 29.00 -0.05 -24.43
N GLU A 91 28.69 1.14 -24.93
CA GLU A 91 27.33 1.52 -25.33
C GLU A 91 26.78 0.59 -26.42
N SER A 92 27.51 0.45 -27.53
CA SER A 92 27.06 -0.33 -28.69
C SER A 92 26.89 -1.82 -28.40
N ARG A 93 27.68 -2.36 -27.46
CA ARG A 93 27.63 -3.78 -27.11
C ARG A 93 26.54 -4.12 -26.10
N TYR A 94 26.34 -3.28 -25.09
CA TYR A 94 25.50 -3.65 -23.94
C TYR A 94 24.16 -2.93 -23.90
N PHE A 95 24.07 -1.69 -24.38
CA PHE A 95 22.84 -0.89 -24.23
C PHE A 95 22.60 0.08 -25.40
N ALA A 96 22.91 -0.34 -26.62
CA ALA A 96 22.84 0.50 -27.83
C ALA A 96 21.48 1.20 -28.03
N ASN A 97 20.38 0.55 -27.66
CA ASN A 97 19.02 1.07 -27.78
C ASN A 97 18.37 1.37 -26.41
N LEU A 98 19.14 1.31 -25.33
CA LEU A 98 18.67 1.53 -23.96
C LEU A 98 19.36 2.76 -23.35
N ASP A 99 19.02 3.04 -22.11
CA ASP A 99 19.78 3.91 -21.23
C ASP A 99 20.56 3.06 -20.22
N ILE A 100 21.67 3.59 -19.70
CA ILE A 100 22.52 2.92 -18.71
C ILE A 100 21.75 2.46 -17.47
N HIS A 101 20.73 3.20 -17.03
CA HIS A 101 19.92 2.82 -15.86
C HIS A 101 18.95 1.67 -16.18
N THR A 102 18.39 1.65 -17.40
CA THR A 102 17.55 0.54 -17.85
C THR A 102 18.38 -0.74 -17.96
N PHE A 103 19.60 -0.62 -18.46
CA PHE A 103 20.56 -1.72 -18.51
C PHE A 103 21.00 -2.19 -17.12
N ALA A 104 21.34 -1.26 -16.22
CA ALA A 104 21.68 -1.56 -14.84
C ALA A 104 20.55 -2.28 -14.09
N ALA A 105 19.30 -1.85 -14.27
CA ALA A 105 18.14 -2.54 -13.68
C ALA A 105 17.94 -3.94 -14.26
N ALA A 106 18.21 -4.14 -15.56
CA ALA A 106 18.17 -5.46 -16.19
C ALA A 106 19.27 -6.39 -15.64
N LEU A 107 20.48 -5.88 -15.43
CA LEU A 107 21.56 -6.65 -14.78
C LEU A 107 21.20 -7.02 -13.34
N LEU A 108 20.58 -6.12 -12.58
CA LEU A 108 20.16 -6.40 -11.20
C LEU A 108 19.06 -7.47 -11.12
N ALA A 109 18.22 -7.57 -12.15
CA ALA A 109 17.14 -8.56 -12.24
C ALA A 109 17.61 -9.91 -12.84
N ASP A 110 18.83 -10.00 -13.36
CA ASP A 110 19.32 -11.20 -14.03
C ASP A 110 19.85 -12.23 -13.02
N GLU A 111 19.11 -13.32 -12.82
CA GLU A 111 19.51 -14.41 -11.91
C GLU A 111 20.77 -15.16 -12.35
N ALA A 112 21.25 -14.97 -13.60
CA ALA A 112 22.48 -15.58 -14.08
C ALA A 112 23.74 -15.00 -13.41
N TYR A 113 23.66 -13.76 -12.90
CA TYR A 113 24.78 -13.06 -12.29
C TYR A 113 24.41 -12.57 -10.88
N PRO A 114 25.26 -12.77 -9.86
CA PRO A 114 25.02 -12.25 -8.50
C PRO A 114 25.37 -10.75 -8.40
N THR A 115 24.70 -9.96 -9.24
CA THR A 115 24.87 -8.51 -9.30
C THR A 115 24.09 -7.86 -8.16
N THR A 116 24.75 -6.98 -7.39
CA THR A 116 24.16 -6.28 -6.24
C THR A 116 23.82 -4.82 -6.60
N PRO A 117 22.99 -4.13 -5.79
CA PRO A 117 22.74 -2.70 -5.96
C PRO A 117 24.02 -1.84 -5.97
N LEU A 118 25.06 -2.24 -5.22
CA LEU A 118 26.35 -1.55 -5.24
C LEU A 118 27.07 -1.73 -6.58
N LYS A 119 27.11 -2.96 -7.11
CA LYS A 119 27.75 -3.24 -8.39
C LYS A 119 27.12 -2.49 -9.56
N VAL A 120 25.79 -2.38 -9.61
CA VAL A 120 25.13 -1.61 -10.67
C VAL A 120 25.37 -0.09 -10.55
N LYS A 121 25.53 0.43 -9.33
CA LYS A 121 25.93 1.84 -9.13
C LYS A 121 27.34 2.08 -9.65
N GLU A 122 28.28 1.16 -9.43
CA GLU A 122 29.63 1.22 -10.02
C GLU A 122 29.62 1.18 -11.56
N VAL A 123 28.71 0.41 -12.16
CA VAL A 123 28.52 0.40 -13.62
C VAL A 123 28.07 1.77 -14.13
N ILE A 124 27.06 2.37 -13.48
CA ILE A 124 26.55 3.70 -13.82
C ILE A 124 27.63 4.78 -13.62
N LYS A 125 28.34 4.71 -12.49
CA LYS A 125 29.46 5.60 -12.17
C LYS A 125 30.52 5.56 -13.25
N SER A 126 30.99 4.36 -13.61
CA SER A 126 32.05 4.18 -14.60
C SER A 126 31.67 4.78 -15.96
N TYR A 127 30.40 4.65 -16.35
CA TYR A 127 29.86 5.28 -17.56
C TYR A 127 29.89 6.80 -17.49
N PHE A 128 29.35 7.42 -16.44
CA PHE A 128 29.31 8.88 -16.33
C PHE A 128 30.68 9.52 -16.07
N ASP A 129 31.58 8.83 -15.37
CA ASP A 129 32.99 9.23 -15.24
C ASP A 129 33.66 9.25 -16.62
N ALA A 130 33.44 8.21 -17.45
CA ALA A 130 33.97 8.17 -18.81
C ALA A 130 33.41 9.28 -19.70
N ILE A 131 32.10 9.55 -19.63
CA ILE A 131 31.46 10.67 -20.33
C ILE A 131 32.12 12.00 -19.94
N ALA A 132 32.29 12.25 -18.63
CA ALA A 132 32.89 13.48 -18.12
C ALA A 132 34.37 13.63 -18.50
N SER A 133 35.19 12.60 -18.31
CA SER A 133 36.63 12.64 -18.63
C SER A 133 36.91 12.73 -20.13
N SER A 134 36.00 12.26 -20.99
CA SER A 134 36.15 12.34 -22.45
C SER A 134 35.52 13.59 -23.08
N ASN A 135 34.87 14.45 -22.28
CA ASN A 135 34.02 15.55 -22.79
C ASN A 135 32.99 15.07 -23.84
N THR A 136 32.49 13.85 -23.70
CA THR A 136 31.47 13.30 -24.62
C THR A 136 30.14 13.96 -24.34
N GLU A 137 29.49 14.49 -25.38
CA GLU A 137 28.16 15.08 -25.26
C GLU A 137 27.09 13.99 -25.10
N ILE A 138 26.22 14.13 -24.10
CA ILE A 138 25.05 13.25 -23.94
C ILE A 138 23.98 13.73 -24.92
N PRO A 139 23.61 12.95 -25.95
CA PRO A 139 22.58 13.36 -26.89
C PRO A 139 21.22 13.40 -26.21
N ARG A 140 20.33 14.28 -26.71
CA ARG A 140 18.94 14.33 -26.27
C ARG A 140 18.30 12.93 -26.36
N ALA A 141 17.82 12.45 -25.22
CA ALA A 141 17.17 11.16 -25.10
C ALA A 141 15.65 11.31 -25.21
N ASP A 142 15.10 10.49 -26.06
CA ASP A 142 13.70 10.49 -26.44
C ASP A 142 12.97 9.38 -25.65
N SER A 143 12.98 9.49 -24.31
CA SER A 143 12.37 8.47 -23.44
C SER A 143 10.86 8.37 -23.67
N ASP A 144 10.30 7.16 -23.50
CA ASP A 144 8.89 6.91 -23.79
C ASP A 144 7.99 7.76 -22.86
N LEU A 145 8.38 7.89 -21.58
CA LEU A 145 7.68 8.77 -20.64
C LEU A 145 7.67 10.23 -21.11
N LEU A 146 8.83 10.79 -21.48
CA LEU A 146 8.91 12.18 -21.95
C LEU A 146 8.08 12.40 -23.22
N LYS A 147 8.13 11.46 -24.18
CA LYS A 147 7.31 11.51 -25.40
C LYS A 147 5.81 11.56 -25.08
N GLN A 148 5.33 10.68 -24.21
CA GLN A 148 3.92 10.67 -23.80
C GLN A 148 3.54 11.92 -22.99
N SER A 149 4.48 12.47 -22.21
CA SER A 149 4.28 13.72 -21.48
C SER A 149 4.23 14.95 -22.39
N ALA A 150 5.08 15.03 -23.41
CA ALA A 150 5.04 16.07 -24.43
C ALA A 150 3.70 16.07 -25.17
N ALA A 151 3.19 14.88 -25.49
CA ALA A 151 1.88 14.68 -26.11
C ALA A 151 0.69 14.88 -25.15
N ARG A 152 0.95 15.12 -23.85
CA ARG A 152 -0.05 15.24 -22.77
C ARG A 152 -0.97 14.01 -22.60
N VAL A 153 -0.54 12.86 -23.13
CA VAL A 153 -1.16 11.56 -22.86
C VAL A 153 -0.80 11.12 -21.45
N ALA A 154 0.49 11.23 -21.09
CA ALA A 154 0.94 11.14 -19.71
C ALA A 154 0.92 12.52 -19.04
N LYS A 155 0.08 12.68 -18.03
CA LYS A 155 0.09 13.84 -17.13
C LYS A 155 1.11 13.58 -16.02
N THR A 156 2.33 14.10 -16.19
CA THR A 156 3.46 13.87 -15.26
C THR A 156 3.61 15.04 -14.29
N MET A 157 3.75 14.73 -13.01
CA MET A 157 3.89 15.69 -11.92
C MET A 157 5.22 15.48 -11.20
N ALA A 158 5.88 16.55 -10.75
CA ALA A 158 7.04 16.44 -9.86
C ALA A 158 6.63 16.67 -8.40
N ILE A 159 7.08 15.79 -7.50
CA ILE A 159 6.93 15.95 -6.06
C ILE A 159 8.30 15.94 -5.38
N PHE A 160 8.43 16.73 -4.33
CA PHE A 160 9.68 16.90 -3.57
C PHE A 160 9.45 16.60 -2.09
N GLY A 161 10.24 15.70 -1.52
CA GLY A 161 10.14 15.27 -0.11
C GLY A 161 10.55 16.31 0.92
N GLY A 162 10.18 16.08 2.18
CA GLY A 162 10.60 16.89 3.33
C GLY A 162 11.67 16.21 4.18
N GLN A 163 11.81 16.68 5.42
CA GLN A 163 12.63 16.02 6.45
C GLN A 163 11.93 14.79 7.02
N GLY A 164 12.68 13.92 7.70
CA GLY A 164 12.14 12.79 8.47
C GLY A 164 11.95 11.49 7.70
N ASN A 165 12.34 11.44 6.42
CA ASN A 165 12.24 10.24 5.58
C ASN A 165 13.35 9.20 5.86
N SER A 166 14.54 9.67 6.29
CA SER A 166 15.71 8.84 6.61
C SER A 166 16.42 9.41 7.83
N ASP A 167 16.98 8.52 8.66
CA ASP A 167 17.89 8.90 9.74
C ASP A 167 19.25 9.37 9.17
N ASP A 168 19.60 8.96 7.96
CA ASP A 168 20.88 9.25 7.31
C ASP A 168 20.66 9.76 5.88
N TYR A 169 20.22 11.00 5.76
CA TYR A 169 19.97 11.63 4.46
C TYR A 169 21.28 11.99 3.73
N PHE A 170 22.39 12.17 4.46
CA PHE A 170 23.64 12.66 3.87
C PHE A 170 24.34 11.58 3.03
N GLU A 171 24.16 10.31 3.38
CA GLU A 171 24.65 9.20 2.55
C GLU A 171 23.99 9.18 1.16
N GLU A 172 22.75 9.65 1.00
CA GLU A 172 22.15 9.83 -0.32
C GLU A 172 22.91 10.90 -1.14
N LEU A 173 23.32 12.00 -0.51
CA LEU A 173 24.17 13.01 -1.18
C LEU A 173 25.57 12.46 -1.50
N ARG A 174 26.14 11.65 -0.61
CA ARG A 174 27.43 10.99 -0.83
C ARG A 174 27.37 10.04 -2.00
N GLU A 175 26.32 9.22 -2.08
CA GLU A 175 26.07 8.31 -3.19
C GLU A 175 25.88 9.07 -4.51
N LEU A 176 25.12 10.16 -4.50
CA LEU A 176 24.94 11.02 -5.68
C LEU A 176 26.28 11.59 -6.17
N ASN A 177 27.10 12.11 -5.25
CA ASN A 177 28.41 12.65 -5.58
C ASN A 177 29.40 11.56 -6.01
N HIS A 178 29.29 10.35 -5.48
CA HIS A 178 30.12 9.21 -5.90
C HIS A 178 29.75 8.72 -7.31
N THR A 179 28.46 8.60 -7.59
CA THR A 179 27.94 7.97 -8.82
C THR A 179 27.85 8.95 -9.99
N TYR A 180 27.49 10.21 -9.76
CA TYR A 180 27.19 11.19 -10.80
C TYR A 180 28.07 12.44 -10.70
N LYS A 181 29.27 12.33 -10.12
CA LYS A 181 30.18 13.46 -9.88
C LYS A 181 30.30 14.41 -11.08
N GLY A 182 30.58 13.84 -12.26
CA GLY A 182 30.74 14.60 -13.50
C GLY A 182 29.50 15.39 -13.94
N LEU A 183 28.30 15.00 -13.48
CA LEU A 183 27.06 15.69 -13.80
C LEU A 183 26.71 16.80 -12.80
N ILE A 184 27.03 16.63 -11.52
CA ILE A 184 26.55 17.52 -10.44
C ILE A 184 27.65 18.38 -9.79
N ALA A 185 28.93 18.17 -10.10
CA ALA A 185 30.04 18.90 -9.49
C ALA A 185 29.89 20.43 -9.56
N ASP A 186 29.43 20.98 -10.69
CA ASP A 186 29.23 22.41 -10.87
C ASP A 186 28.18 22.98 -9.90
N LEU A 187 27.05 22.27 -9.75
CA LEU A 187 25.99 22.65 -8.82
C LEU A 187 26.52 22.60 -7.38
N LEU A 188 27.17 21.50 -7.00
CA LEU A 188 27.70 21.30 -5.65
C LEU A 188 28.76 22.35 -5.30
N SER A 189 29.63 22.71 -6.23
CA SER A 189 30.65 23.74 -6.03
C SER A 189 30.04 25.13 -5.77
N LYS A 190 29.03 25.51 -6.57
CA LYS A 190 28.29 26.77 -6.39
C LYS A 190 27.56 26.79 -5.05
N VAL A 191 26.85 25.72 -4.72
CA VAL A 191 26.13 25.54 -3.44
C VAL A 191 27.09 25.64 -2.25
N ALA A 192 28.22 24.92 -2.28
CA ALA A 192 29.21 24.95 -1.20
C ALA A 192 29.76 26.36 -0.96
N THR A 193 30.02 27.09 -2.06
CA THR A 193 30.47 28.49 -2.01
C THR A 193 29.39 29.40 -1.40
N THR A 194 28.14 29.26 -1.83
CA THR A 194 27.01 30.05 -1.32
C THR A 194 26.78 29.80 0.17
N LEU A 195 26.71 28.53 0.60
CA LEU A 195 26.53 28.19 2.02
C LEU A 195 27.68 28.71 2.89
N SER A 196 28.93 28.53 2.43
CA SER A 196 30.11 29.06 3.11
C SER A 196 30.08 30.60 3.21
N SER A 197 29.57 31.28 2.19
CA SER A 197 29.39 32.73 2.19
C SER A 197 28.31 33.15 3.20
N LEU A 198 27.15 32.49 3.20
CA LEU A 198 26.04 32.79 4.11
C LEU A 198 26.42 32.60 5.57
N VAL A 199 27.18 31.56 5.91
CA VAL A 199 27.69 31.34 7.27
C VAL A 199 28.60 32.50 7.71
N LYS A 200 29.37 33.09 6.79
CA LYS A 200 30.29 34.21 7.09
C LYS A 200 29.58 35.57 7.13
N SER A 201 28.57 35.78 6.29
CA SER A 201 27.88 37.07 6.15
C SER A 201 26.70 37.24 7.09
N THR A 202 26.08 36.14 7.54
CA THR A 202 24.90 36.21 8.42
C THR A 202 25.33 36.40 9.86
N GLU A 203 24.76 37.41 10.53
CA GLU A 203 25.07 37.67 11.93
C GLU A 203 24.54 36.57 12.87
N ASN A 204 25.35 36.22 13.87
CA ASN A 204 25.01 35.31 14.98
C ASN A 204 24.68 33.85 14.60
N VAL A 205 25.02 33.40 13.39
CA VAL A 205 24.88 31.97 13.00
C VAL A 205 26.13 31.13 13.26
N ASP A 206 27.26 31.76 13.57
CA ASP A 206 28.51 31.11 13.97
C ASP A 206 28.33 30.17 15.18
N LYS A 207 27.45 30.55 16.11
CA LYS A 207 27.08 29.73 17.28
C LYS A 207 26.20 28.52 16.93
N ILE A 208 25.58 28.53 15.75
CA ILE A 208 24.77 27.43 15.23
C ILE A 208 25.68 26.43 14.51
N TYR A 209 26.57 26.93 13.64
CA TYR A 209 27.43 26.10 12.80
C TYR A 209 28.75 25.72 13.50
N THR A 210 28.66 25.08 14.67
CA THR A 210 29.80 24.76 15.54
C THR A 210 30.83 23.80 14.94
N GLN A 211 30.41 22.94 14.00
CA GLN A 211 31.29 22.02 13.25
C GLN A 211 31.54 22.48 11.81
N GLY A 212 31.20 23.75 11.49
CA GLY A 212 31.32 24.33 10.16
C GLY A 212 30.24 23.86 9.18
N PHE A 213 30.32 24.36 7.95
CA PHE A 213 29.39 24.00 6.87
C PHE A 213 30.14 23.84 5.53
N ASP A 214 31.18 23.01 5.53
CA ASP A 214 32.00 22.73 4.35
C ASP A 214 31.64 21.38 3.73
N ILE A 215 30.56 21.37 2.95
CA ILE A 215 30.08 20.14 2.30
C ILE A 215 31.09 19.56 1.30
N ALA A 216 31.96 20.39 0.71
CA ALA A 216 32.97 19.93 -0.23
C ALA A 216 34.02 19.10 0.50
N ALA A 217 34.42 19.52 1.71
CA ALA A 217 35.30 18.73 2.58
C ALA A 217 34.64 17.41 3.01
N TRP A 218 33.37 17.45 3.44
CA TRP A 218 32.65 16.26 3.91
C TRP A 218 32.44 15.19 2.83
N LEU A 219 32.17 15.62 1.59
CA LEU A 219 32.03 14.71 0.45
C LEU A 219 33.38 14.17 -0.04
N LYS A 220 34.46 14.95 0.05
CA LYS A 220 35.81 14.54 -0.36
C LYS A 220 36.47 13.60 0.65
N SER A 221 36.25 13.84 1.94
CA SER A 221 36.91 13.12 3.03
C SER A 221 35.88 12.70 4.08
N PRO A 222 35.39 11.44 4.04
CA PRO A 222 34.39 10.94 4.98
C PRO A 222 34.77 11.18 6.45
N ASP A 223 36.05 11.07 6.81
CA ASP A 223 36.55 11.30 8.18
C ASP A 223 36.38 12.75 8.68
N GLN A 224 36.14 13.71 7.79
CA GLN A 224 35.85 15.11 8.14
C GLN A 224 34.35 15.40 8.24
N THR A 225 33.50 14.40 7.96
CA THR A 225 32.06 14.54 8.07
C THR A 225 31.68 14.69 9.55
N PRO A 226 30.87 15.69 9.93
CA PRO A 226 30.33 15.83 11.26
C PRO A 226 29.55 14.60 11.71
N ASP A 227 29.30 14.50 13.02
CA ASP A 227 28.45 13.45 13.55
C ASP A 227 26.99 13.56 13.05
N GLN A 228 26.28 12.44 13.07
CA GLN A 228 24.91 12.35 12.57
C GLN A 228 23.92 13.28 13.30
N ASP A 229 24.12 13.53 14.60
CA ASP A 229 23.28 14.45 15.38
C ASP A 229 23.45 15.90 14.87
N TYR A 230 24.67 16.29 14.45
CA TYR A 230 24.93 17.57 13.80
C TYR A 230 24.35 17.65 12.39
N LEU A 231 24.54 16.60 11.57
CA LEU A 231 23.99 16.56 10.21
C LEU A 231 22.45 16.62 10.22
N LEU A 232 21.80 15.95 11.17
CA LEU A 232 20.34 15.98 11.36
C LEU A 232 19.84 17.29 11.98
N SER A 233 20.73 18.17 12.46
CA SER A 233 20.32 19.49 12.91
C SER A 233 19.68 20.25 11.75
N VAL A 234 18.58 20.93 12.04
CA VAL A 234 17.76 21.59 11.02
C VAL A 234 18.52 22.63 10.19
N PRO A 235 19.43 23.46 10.76
CA PRO A 235 20.24 24.39 9.97
C PRO A 235 21.13 23.73 8.90
N VAL A 236 21.56 22.49 9.12
CA VAL A 236 22.39 21.73 8.17
C VAL A 236 21.51 20.90 7.23
N SER A 237 20.55 20.16 7.77
CA SER A 237 19.69 19.25 7.00
C SER A 237 18.71 19.97 6.07
N CYS A 238 18.12 21.12 6.46
CA CYS A 238 17.19 21.86 5.60
C CYS A 238 17.77 22.16 4.22
N PRO A 239 18.88 22.92 4.11
CA PRO A 239 19.49 23.23 2.81
C PRO A 239 20.02 21.98 2.11
N LEU A 240 20.63 21.01 2.81
CA LEU A 240 21.23 19.84 2.15
C LEU A 240 20.20 18.86 1.57
N ILE A 241 19.02 18.74 2.16
CA ILE A 241 17.92 17.98 1.54
C ILE A 241 17.47 18.64 0.22
N CYS A 242 17.43 19.96 0.14
CA CYS A 242 17.17 20.66 -1.12
C CYS A 242 18.28 20.42 -2.14
N VAL A 243 19.54 20.40 -1.70
CA VAL A 243 20.67 20.04 -2.57
C VAL A 243 20.50 18.64 -3.17
N ILE A 244 20.11 17.64 -2.37
CA ILE A 244 19.82 16.27 -2.86
C ILE A 244 18.75 16.30 -3.96
N GLN A 245 17.65 17.01 -3.71
CA GLN A 245 16.54 17.12 -4.66
C GLN A 245 16.96 17.79 -5.97
N LEU A 246 17.70 18.90 -5.88
CA LEU A 246 18.23 19.63 -7.04
C LEU A 246 19.26 18.78 -7.81
N CYS A 247 20.07 17.98 -7.11
CA CYS A 247 20.98 17.02 -7.73
C CYS A 247 20.23 15.94 -8.50
N HIS A 248 19.19 15.32 -7.92
CA HIS A 248 18.37 14.33 -8.65
C HIS A 248 17.69 14.93 -9.89
N TYR A 249 17.17 16.15 -9.76
CA TYR A 249 16.59 16.88 -10.89
C TYR A 249 17.64 17.18 -11.98
N THR A 250 18.84 17.62 -11.57
CA THR A 250 19.98 17.89 -12.47
C THR A 250 20.43 16.63 -13.20
N ILE A 251 20.59 15.51 -12.49
CA ILE A 251 20.97 14.21 -13.07
C ILE A 251 19.93 13.78 -14.08
N THR A 252 18.64 13.97 -13.78
CA THR A 252 17.55 13.64 -14.69
C THR A 252 17.62 14.46 -15.98
N CYS A 253 17.80 15.78 -15.87
CA CYS A 253 17.95 16.66 -17.04
C CYS A 253 19.17 16.28 -17.90
N LYS A 254 20.35 16.14 -17.27
CA LYS A 254 21.60 15.83 -17.97
C LYS A 254 21.60 14.44 -18.61
N THR A 255 21.05 13.43 -17.93
CA THR A 255 20.91 12.07 -18.48
C THR A 255 19.99 12.04 -19.69
N LEU A 256 18.93 12.86 -19.67
CA LEU A 256 18.02 13.01 -20.80
C LEU A 256 18.54 13.94 -21.90
N GLY A 257 19.67 14.62 -21.70
CA GLY A 257 20.18 15.62 -22.65
C GLY A 257 19.21 16.77 -22.90
N VAL A 258 18.48 17.22 -21.86
CA VAL A 258 17.52 18.33 -21.92
C VAL A 258 17.86 19.41 -20.91
N SER A 259 17.43 20.65 -21.17
CA SER A 259 17.52 21.73 -20.18
C SER A 259 16.53 21.55 -19.03
N PRO A 260 16.76 22.20 -17.87
CA PRO A 260 15.79 22.26 -16.78
C PRO A 260 14.40 22.75 -17.21
N GLY A 261 14.33 23.79 -18.05
CA GLY A 261 13.08 24.32 -18.59
C GLY A 261 12.38 23.33 -19.51
N GLU A 262 13.13 22.64 -20.38
CA GLU A 262 12.57 21.60 -21.23
C GLU A 262 11.97 20.46 -20.40
N LEU A 263 12.67 19.94 -19.38
CA LEU A 263 12.10 18.91 -18.51
C LEU A 263 10.84 19.43 -17.79
N ARG A 264 10.89 20.66 -17.26
CA ARG A 264 9.76 21.32 -16.60
C ARG A 264 8.55 21.44 -17.51
N ASP A 265 8.72 21.73 -18.79
CA ASP A 265 7.62 21.86 -19.76
C ASP A 265 6.88 20.54 -20.03
N HIS A 266 7.54 19.39 -19.83
CA HIS A 266 6.91 18.07 -19.87
C HIS A 266 6.03 17.79 -18.65
N LEU A 267 6.21 18.53 -17.55
CA LEU A 267 5.38 18.40 -16.35
C LEU A 267 4.06 19.17 -16.54
N VAL A 268 3.00 18.71 -15.87
CA VAL A 268 1.72 19.45 -15.78
C VAL A 268 1.62 20.28 -14.49
N GLY A 269 2.59 20.15 -13.59
CA GLY A 269 2.68 20.87 -12.32
C GLY A 269 3.71 20.25 -11.38
N SER A 270 3.90 20.89 -10.23
CA SER A 270 4.74 20.40 -9.14
C SER A 270 4.17 20.75 -7.76
N THR A 271 4.63 20.08 -6.73
CA THR A 271 4.44 20.48 -5.32
C THR A 271 5.53 19.84 -4.47
N GLY A 272 5.60 20.16 -3.19
CA GLY A 272 6.55 19.52 -2.29
C GLY A 272 6.01 19.40 -0.88
N HIS A 273 6.33 18.31 -0.21
CA HIS A 273 5.92 18.05 1.16
C HIS A 273 6.82 18.83 2.12
N SER A 274 6.19 19.61 3.02
CA SER A 274 6.90 20.46 3.98
C SER A 274 7.94 21.35 3.24
N GLN A 275 9.22 21.29 3.61
CA GLN A 275 10.27 22.08 2.99
C GLN A 275 10.50 21.81 1.49
N GLY A 276 10.08 20.66 0.95
CA GLY A 276 10.22 20.34 -0.48
C GLY A 276 9.47 21.33 -1.39
N LEU A 277 8.51 22.08 -0.84
CA LEU A 277 7.77 23.11 -1.55
C LEU A 277 8.68 24.21 -2.12
N VAL A 278 9.78 24.53 -1.42
CA VAL A 278 10.78 25.51 -1.88
C VAL A 278 11.43 25.03 -3.19
N THR A 279 11.83 23.77 -3.26
CA THR A 279 12.43 23.18 -4.46
C THR A 279 11.43 23.10 -5.61
N ALA A 280 10.16 22.80 -5.31
CA ALA A 280 9.09 22.79 -6.31
C ALA A 280 8.91 24.16 -6.99
N VAL A 281 8.96 25.24 -6.22
CA VAL A 281 8.90 26.63 -6.72
C VAL A 281 10.14 26.98 -7.53
N ALA A 282 11.34 26.59 -7.07
CA ALA A 282 12.59 26.86 -7.77
C ALA A 282 12.66 26.17 -9.14
N VAL A 283 12.28 24.89 -9.20
CA VAL A 283 12.20 24.13 -10.46
C VAL A 283 11.14 24.70 -11.40
N ALA A 284 9.96 25.07 -10.87
CA ALA A 284 8.89 25.67 -11.67
C ALA A 284 9.28 27.04 -12.26
N SER A 285 10.29 27.72 -11.69
CA SER A 285 10.79 29.03 -12.13
C SER A 285 12.01 28.96 -13.05
N ALA A 286 12.67 27.80 -13.19
CA ALA A 286 13.92 27.66 -13.93
C ALA A 286 13.69 27.39 -15.43
N ASP A 287 14.47 27.98 -16.34
CA ASP A 287 14.31 27.80 -17.81
C ASP A 287 15.59 27.23 -18.46
N SER A 288 16.70 27.97 -18.40
CA SER A 288 18.02 27.49 -18.80
C SER A 288 18.82 26.95 -17.62
N TRP A 289 19.99 26.36 -17.87
CA TRP A 289 20.94 25.97 -16.81
C TRP A 289 21.37 27.15 -15.94
N GLU A 290 21.58 28.33 -16.52
CA GLU A 290 21.94 29.55 -15.80
C GLU A 290 20.84 29.96 -14.81
N SER A 291 19.61 30.12 -15.31
CA SER A 291 18.46 30.46 -14.45
C SER A 291 18.14 29.37 -13.43
N PHE A 292 18.40 28.10 -13.76
CA PHE A 292 18.28 26.99 -12.82
C PHE A 292 19.29 27.13 -11.66
N TYR A 293 20.55 27.43 -11.95
CA TYR A 293 21.54 27.67 -10.89
C TYR A 293 21.17 28.86 -10.02
N GLU A 294 20.68 29.96 -10.59
CA GLU A 294 20.20 31.10 -9.81
C GLU A 294 19.06 30.72 -8.87
N ASN A 295 18.03 30.03 -9.37
CA ASN A 295 16.89 29.59 -8.57
C ASN A 295 17.27 28.51 -7.53
N ALA A 296 18.19 27.60 -7.88
CA ALA A 296 18.74 26.61 -6.96
C ALA A 296 19.47 27.27 -5.79
N LEU A 297 20.30 28.27 -6.06
CA LEU A 297 21.01 29.01 -5.01
C LEU A 297 20.02 29.81 -4.15
N LYS A 298 19.00 30.45 -4.74
CA LYS A 298 17.92 31.10 -3.98
C LYS A 298 17.20 30.12 -3.04
N ALA A 299 16.85 28.93 -3.53
CA ALA A 299 16.19 27.89 -2.76
C ALA A 299 17.04 27.39 -1.58
N VAL A 300 18.32 27.13 -1.83
CA VAL A 300 19.28 26.70 -0.79
C VAL A 300 19.47 27.80 0.26
N SER A 301 19.61 29.07 -0.16
CA SER A 301 19.72 30.21 0.75
C SER A 301 18.46 30.40 1.62
N LEU A 302 17.27 30.28 1.03
CA LEU A 302 16.02 30.35 1.79
C LEU A 302 15.94 29.25 2.85
N LEU A 303 16.30 28.02 2.50
CA LEU A 303 16.28 26.89 3.44
C LEU A 303 17.38 26.98 4.50
N PHE A 304 18.51 27.61 4.19
CA PHE A 304 19.51 27.98 5.19
C PHE A 304 18.92 28.90 6.26
N PHE A 305 18.21 29.97 5.86
CA PHE A 305 17.58 30.88 6.82
C PHE A 305 16.42 30.24 7.58
N ILE A 306 15.56 29.48 6.90
CA ILE A 306 14.50 28.70 7.58
C ILE A 306 15.13 27.83 8.66
N GLY A 307 16.19 27.07 8.34
CA GLY A 307 16.79 26.18 9.31
C GLY A 307 17.47 26.90 10.47
N ALA A 308 18.26 27.95 10.20
CA ALA A 308 18.94 28.74 11.20
C ALA A 308 17.96 29.47 12.15
N ARG A 309 16.94 30.13 11.61
CA ARG A 309 15.96 30.89 12.40
C ARG A 309 15.03 29.97 13.18
N CYS A 310 14.56 28.86 12.61
CA CYS A 310 13.73 27.90 13.34
C CYS A 310 14.46 27.30 14.54
N LEU A 311 15.75 26.94 14.41
CA LEU A 311 16.53 26.46 15.54
C LEU A 311 16.76 27.57 16.59
N THR A 312 16.98 28.81 16.16
CA THR A 312 17.15 29.93 17.09
C THR A 312 15.88 30.23 17.88
N THR A 313 14.72 30.14 17.22
CA THR A 313 13.41 30.35 17.83
C THR A 313 13.01 29.23 18.77
N TYR A 314 13.27 27.98 18.40
CA TYR A 314 13.04 26.81 19.26
C TYR A 314 14.29 25.93 19.32
N PRO A 315 15.24 26.24 20.23
CA PRO A 315 16.46 25.46 20.39
C PRO A 315 16.20 24.04 20.88
N ARG A 316 17.14 23.14 20.58
CA ARG A 316 17.10 21.75 21.07
C ARG A 316 17.08 21.73 22.59
N THR A 317 16.04 21.12 23.16
CA THR A 317 15.93 20.88 24.61
C THR A 317 16.55 19.54 24.97
N SER A 318 17.23 19.46 26.12
CA SER A 318 17.72 18.19 26.66
C SER A 318 16.56 17.42 27.31
N LEU A 319 16.33 16.18 26.88
CA LEU A 319 15.37 15.29 27.53
C LEU A 319 16.02 14.54 28.70
N PRO A 320 15.27 14.29 29.79
CA PRO A 320 15.70 13.37 30.85
C PRO A 320 16.08 11.99 30.27
N PRO A 321 17.22 11.39 30.66
CA PRO A 321 17.64 10.06 30.19
C PRO A 321 16.59 8.97 30.43
N THR A 322 15.79 9.11 31.48
CA THR A 322 14.70 8.17 31.80
C THR A 322 13.60 8.15 30.74
N MET A 323 13.23 9.30 30.17
CA MET A 323 12.22 9.38 29.10
C MET A 323 12.75 8.82 27.78
N LEU A 324 14.03 9.07 27.49
CA LEU A 324 14.70 8.50 26.32
C LEU A 324 14.71 6.97 26.40
N GLN A 325 15.16 6.42 27.52
CA GLN A 325 15.26 4.99 27.74
C GLN A 325 13.89 4.31 27.63
N ASP A 326 12.87 4.86 28.30
CA ASP A 326 11.50 4.33 28.25
C ASP A 326 10.92 4.36 26.82
N SER A 327 11.13 5.44 26.07
CA SER A 327 10.69 5.55 24.66
C SER A 327 11.33 4.48 23.77
N LEU A 328 12.62 4.22 23.94
CA LEU A 328 13.36 3.21 23.19
C LEU A 328 12.91 1.79 23.54
N GLU A 329 12.70 1.49 24.83
CA GLU A 329 12.22 0.18 25.30
C GLU A 329 10.82 -0.16 24.77
N ASN A 330 9.99 0.86 24.49
CA ASN A 330 8.66 0.70 23.89
C ASN A 330 8.65 0.79 22.35
N GLY A 331 9.82 0.88 21.70
CA GLY A 331 9.93 0.89 20.24
C GLY A 331 9.44 2.18 19.58
N GLU A 332 9.39 3.29 20.31
CA GLU A 332 8.84 4.57 19.83
C GLU A 332 9.89 5.46 19.16
N GLY A 333 11.17 5.09 19.27
CA GLY A 333 12.32 5.87 18.77
C GLY A 333 12.80 6.92 19.78
N ARG A 334 13.83 7.67 19.39
CA ARG A 334 14.37 8.79 20.18
C ARG A 334 13.37 9.95 20.17
N PRO A 335 12.90 10.46 21.34
CA PRO A 335 11.96 11.57 21.36
C PRO A 335 12.47 12.79 20.59
N SER A 336 11.60 13.34 19.76
CA SER A 336 11.84 14.46 18.88
C SER A 336 10.61 15.37 18.82
N PRO A 337 10.70 16.58 18.25
CA PRO A 337 9.58 17.51 18.19
C PRO A 337 8.46 17.13 17.22
N MET A 338 8.55 15.97 16.54
CA MET A 338 7.55 15.48 15.59
C MET A 338 7.31 13.97 15.75
N LEU A 339 6.05 13.58 16.01
CA LEU A 339 5.62 12.20 16.23
C LEU A 339 4.72 11.73 15.09
N SER A 340 5.12 10.69 14.36
CA SER A 340 4.26 10.04 13.38
C SER A 340 3.30 9.08 14.08
N VAL A 341 2.02 9.15 13.72
CA VAL A 341 0.93 8.27 14.17
C VAL A 341 0.23 7.69 12.94
N ARG A 342 0.30 6.37 12.75
CA ARG A 342 -0.32 5.67 11.62
C ARG A 342 -1.41 4.73 12.09
N ASP A 343 -2.34 4.41 11.21
CA ASP A 343 -3.48 3.51 11.41
C ASP A 343 -4.57 4.03 12.36
N LEU A 344 -4.52 5.32 12.76
CA LEU A 344 -5.59 6.03 13.45
C LEU A 344 -6.24 7.07 12.54
N SER A 345 -7.54 7.31 12.72
CA SER A 345 -8.21 8.41 12.04
C SER A 345 -7.77 9.76 12.61
N ARG A 346 -7.96 10.83 11.83
CA ARG A 346 -7.73 12.20 12.32
C ARG A 346 -8.51 12.49 13.60
N GLU A 347 -9.78 12.10 13.65
CA GLU A 347 -10.66 12.33 14.80
C GLU A 347 -10.15 11.61 16.07
N ASP A 348 -9.64 10.38 15.92
CA ASP A 348 -9.06 9.63 17.04
C ASP A 348 -7.80 10.31 17.57
N VAL A 349 -6.91 10.76 16.69
CA VAL A 349 -5.69 11.47 17.08
C VAL A 349 -6.02 12.81 17.75
N GLU A 350 -6.97 13.58 17.23
CA GLU A 350 -7.43 14.84 17.84
C GLU A 350 -8.01 14.62 19.25
N LYS A 351 -8.74 13.51 19.48
CA LYS A 351 -9.23 13.15 20.83
C LYS A 351 -8.07 12.91 21.81
N PHE A 352 -7.03 12.19 21.41
CA PHE A 352 -5.86 11.95 22.26
C PHE A 352 -5.07 13.24 22.52
N ILE A 353 -4.90 14.08 21.50
CA ILE A 353 -4.27 15.40 21.64
C ILE A 353 -5.04 16.28 22.62
N ALA A 354 -6.37 16.34 22.52
CA ALA A 354 -7.20 17.13 23.43
C ALA A 354 -7.07 16.66 24.88
N GLN A 355 -6.99 15.34 25.11
CA GLN A 355 -6.73 14.78 26.44
C GLN A 355 -5.37 15.20 26.97
N THR A 356 -4.32 15.11 26.15
CA THR A 356 -2.96 15.52 26.54
C THR A 356 -2.86 17.02 26.81
N ASN A 357 -3.35 17.86 25.89
CA ASN A 357 -3.27 19.33 25.99
C ASN A 357 -4.05 19.90 27.17
N LYS A 358 -5.10 19.21 27.66
CA LYS A 358 -5.85 19.63 28.86
C LYS A 358 -4.95 19.77 30.11
N HIS A 359 -3.84 19.04 30.14
CA HIS A 359 -2.89 19.04 31.25
C HIS A 359 -1.65 19.91 31.01
N LEU A 360 -1.58 20.60 29.85
CA LEU A 360 -0.42 21.37 29.43
C LEU A 360 -0.78 22.86 29.28
N PRO A 361 0.14 23.79 29.58
CA PRO A 361 0.00 25.19 29.22
C PRO A 361 0.08 25.38 27.69
N SER A 362 -0.42 26.50 27.17
CA SER A 362 -0.52 26.79 25.73
C SER A 362 0.81 26.63 24.98
N GLU A 363 1.92 27.05 25.58
CA GLU A 363 3.26 27.02 24.99
C GLU A 363 3.81 25.59 24.88
N LYS A 364 3.13 24.62 25.51
CA LYS A 364 3.48 23.20 25.47
C LYS A 364 2.46 22.34 24.73
N HIS A 365 1.44 22.95 24.13
CA HIS A 365 0.44 22.20 23.38
C HIS A 365 1.06 21.49 22.18
N VAL A 366 0.50 20.32 21.87
CA VAL A 366 0.82 19.56 20.67
C VAL A 366 -0.33 19.68 19.69
N ALA A 367 -0.04 19.67 18.39
CA ALA A 367 -1.06 19.79 17.35
C ALA A 367 -0.70 18.92 16.14
N ILE A 368 -1.71 18.52 15.37
CA ILE A 368 -1.49 17.84 14.09
C ILE A 368 -0.80 18.81 13.14
N SER A 369 0.40 18.45 12.69
CA SER A 369 1.22 19.21 11.76
C SER A 369 1.11 18.70 10.34
N LEU A 370 1.03 17.38 10.15
CA LEU A 370 0.93 16.76 8.82
C LEU A 370 -0.25 15.79 8.79
N VAL A 371 -1.16 16.01 7.85
CA VAL A 371 -2.18 15.04 7.45
C VAL A 371 -1.67 14.39 6.16
N ASN A 372 -0.83 13.38 6.33
CA ASN A 372 -0.16 12.70 5.23
C ASN A 372 -1.11 11.79 4.45
N GLY A 373 -2.16 11.28 5.07
CA GLY A 373 -3.23 10.51 4.44
C GLY A 373 -4.36 10.25 5.45
N ALA A 374 -5.45 9.60 5.02
CA ALA A 374 -6.62 9.33 5.86
C ALA A 374 -6.30 8.72 7.25
N ARG A 375 -5.26 7.89 7.34
CA ARG A 375 -4.78 7.26 8.60
C ARG A 375 -3.28 7.38 8.82
N ASN A 376 -2.65 8.42 8.29
CA ASN A 376 -1.23 8.69 8.49
C ASN A 376 -1.07 10.16 8.86
N LEU A 377 -0.77 10.43 10.12
CA LEU A 377 -0.69 11.77 10.68
C LEU A 377 0.66 11.99 11.36
N VAL A 378 1.04 13.25 11.49
CA VAL A 378 2.18 13.68 12.30
C VAL A 378 1.73 14.78 13.25
N VAL A 379 2.19 14.69 14.49
CA VAL A 379 1.90 15.64 15.56
C VAL A 379 3.19 16.36 15.93
N SER A 380 3.17 17.69 15.93
CA SER A 380 4.31 18.53 16.32
C SER A 380 4.09 19.17 17.69
N GLY A 381 5.19 19.37 18.43
CA GLY A 381 5.21 20.09 19.70
C GLY A 381 6.50 19.82 20.47
N PRO A 382 6.59 20.22 21.75
CA PRO A 382 7.76 19.93 22.56
C PRO A 382 7.97 18.41 22.69
N PRO A 383 9.20 17.89 22.59
CA PRO A 383 9.47 16.46 22.72
C PRO A 383 8.92 15.84 24.01
N GLU A 384 8.92 16.58 25.12
CA GLU A 384 8.37 16.11 26.39
C GLU A 384 6.84 15.99 26.36
N SER A 385 6.16 16.90 25.66
CA SER A 385 4.71 16.86 25.51
C SER A 385 4.28 15.70 24.59
N LEU A 386 5.03 15.47 23.51
CA LEU A 386 4.81 14.34 22.60
C LEU A 386 5.09 13.00 23.26
N TYR A 387 6.07 12.92 24.17
CA TYR A 387 6.24 11.74 25.03
C TYR A 387 5.01 11.51 25.93
N GLY A 388 4.44 12.58 26.51
CA GLY A 388 3.17 12.50 27.25
C GLY A 388 1.99 11.98 26.41
N LEU A 389 1.93 12.41 25.14
CA LEU A 389 0.98 11.85 24.16
C LEU A 389 1.25 10.35 23.92
N ASN A 390 2.50 9.93 23.73
CA ASN A 390 2.86 8.52 23.59
C ASN A 390 2.43 7.67 24.78
N LEU A 391 2.61 8.13 26.02
CA LEU A 391 2.11 7.42 27.21
C LEU A 391 0.59 7.21 27.15
N THR A 392 -0.15 8.23 26.70
CA THR A 392 -1.60 8.15 26.49
C THR A 392 -1.95 7.14 25.41
N LEU A 393 -1.21 7.15 24.30
CA LEU A 393 -1.38 6.21 23.19
C LEU A 393 -1.09 4.77 23.62
N ARG A 394 -0.01 4.51 24.36
CA ARG A 394 0.36 3.18 24.88
C ARG A 394 -0.77 2.56 25.68
N ASN A 395 -1.42 3.33 26.55
CA ASN A 395 -2.52 2.84 27.38
C ASN A 395 -3.74 2.40 26.56
N ASN A 396 -3.93 2.98 25.36
CA ASN A 396 -5.07 2.70 24.48
C ASN A 396 -4.71 1.74 23.32
N LYS A 397 -3.42 1.47 23.11
CA LYS A 397 -2.90 0.59 22.06
C LYS A 397 -3.02 -0.89 22.46
N ALA A 398 -3.37 -1.73 21.49
CA ALA A 398 -3.29 -3.17 21.65
C ALA A 398 -1.82 -3.61 21.69
N PRO A 399 -1.41 -4.51 22.62
CA PRO A 399 -0.11 -5.16 22.56
C PRO A 399 0.12 -5.84 21.21
N SER A 400 1.36 -5.78 20.72
CA SER A 400 1.77 -6.50 19.52
C SER A 400 1.47 -7.99 19.65
N GLY A 401 0.82 -8.59 18.64
CA GLY A 401 0.44 -10.00 18.66
C GLY A 401 -0.82 -10.33 19.47
N LEU A 402 -1.51 -9.35 20.08
CA LEU A 402 -2.82 -9.61 20.70
C LEU A 402 -3.83 -10.06 19.63
N ASP A 403 -4.28 -11.31 19.73
CA ASP A 403 -5.38 -11.83 18.92
C ASP A 403 -6.71 -11.28 19.45
N GLN A 404 -7.40 -10.53 18.59
CA GLN A 404 -8.71 -9.95 18.86
C GLN A 404 -9.76 -10.46 17.86
N ALA A 405 -9.46 -11.51 17.08
CA ALA A 405 -10.36 -12.05 16.06
C ALA A 405 -11.70 -12.52 16.63
N ARG A 406 -11.73 -12.94 17.91
CA ARG A 406 -12.94 -13.34 18.65
C ARG A 406 -13.58 -12.22 19.49
N VAL A 407 -13.07 -11.00 19.40
CA VAL A 407 -13.62 -9.81 20.05
C VAL A 407 -14.41 -9.02 19.00
N PRO A 408 -15.67 -8.62 19.26
CA PRO A 408 -16.44 -7.76 18.36
C PRO A 408 -15.66 -6.51 17.96
N SER A 409 -15.70 -6.12 16.68
CA SER A 409 -14.86 -5.07 16.10
C SER A 409 -14.83 -3.78 16.91
N SER A 410 -16.00 -3.27 17.32
CA SER A 410 -16.13 -2.03 18.12
C SER A 410 -15.53 -2.09 19.52
N GLN A 411 -15.29 -3.28 20.06
CA GLN A 411 -14.74 -3.50 21.41
C GLN A 411 -13.24 -3.84 21.38
N ARG A 412 -12.63 -3.91 20.20
CA ARG A 412 -11.20 -4.18 20.06
C ARG A 412 -10.39 -3.00 20.55
N LYS A 413 -9.27 -3.28 21.22
CA LYS A 413 -8.22 -2.27 21.40
C LYS A 413 -7.69 -1.84 20.05
N LEU A 414 -7.43 -0.53 19.91
CA LEU A 414 -6.93 0.05 18.67
C LEU A 414 -5.54 -0.51 18.36
N LYS A 415 -5.35 -1.00 17.13
CA LYS A 415 -4.03 -1.39 16.61
C LYS A 415 -3.51 -0.25 15.75
N PHE A 416 -2.39 0.34 16.17
CA PHE A 416 -1.78 1.46 15.47
C PHE A 416 -0.29 1.57 15.78
N SER A 417 0.44 2.32 14.95
CA SER A 417 1.87 2.57 15.14
C SER A 417 2.13 4.05 15.42
N ASN A 418 3.07 4.32 16.33
CA ASN A 418 3.47 5.66 16.73
C ASN A 418 5.01 5.65 16.89
N ARG A 419 5.71 6.54 16.19
CA ARG A 419 7.17 6.62 16.22
C ARG A 419 7.63 8.06 15.99
N PHE A 420 8.62 8.51 16.75
CA PHE A 420 9.25 9.81 16.57
C PHE A 420 10.01 9.87 15.24
N LEU A 421 9.89 11.00 14.54
CA LEU A 421 10.62 11.25 13.30
C LEU A 421 12.02 11.81 13.61
N PRO A 422 13.04 11.52 12.80
CA PRO A 422 14.40 12.04 12.97
C PRO A 422 14.48 13.50 12.49
N ILE A 423 13.75 14.38 13.17
CA ILE A 423 13.64 15.81 12.87
C ILE A 423 13.92 16.57 14.16
N LEU A 424 14.68 17.66 14.10
CA LEU A 424 15.12 18.41 15.29
C LEU A 424 14.47 19.80 15.44
N ALA A 425 13.38 20.08 14.72
CA ALA A 425 12.52 21.25 14.94
C ALA A 425 11.02 20.88 14.83
N PRO A 426 10.12 21.58 15.57
CA PRO A 426 8.69 21.35 15.51
C PRO A 426 8.03 22.07 14.32
N PHE A 427 8.32 21.63 13.09
CA PHE A 427 7.72 22.23 11.89
C PHE A 427 6.19 22.20 11.91
N HIS A 428 5.59 23.16 11.19
CA HIS A 428 4.13 23.33 11.08
C HIS A 428 3.46 23.46 12.46
N SER A 429 4.00 24.35 13.30
CA SER A 429 3.54 24.54 14.66
C SER A 429 3.63 26.01 15.06
N HIS A 430 2.74 26.42 15.96
CA HIS A 430 2.77 27.71 16.62
C HIS A 430 4.13 28.04 17.26
N LEU A 431 4.92 27.02 17.65
CA LEU A 431 6.26 27.19 18.22
C LEU A 431 7.26 27.88 17.29
N LEU A 432 7.06 27.81 15.97
CA LEU A 432 7.93 28.44 14.98
C LEU A 432 7.33 29.72 14.37
N GLN A 433 6.15 30.16 14.83
CA GLN A 433 5.55 31.41 14.38
C GLN A 433 6.53 32.61 14.51
N PRO A 434 7.27 32.79 15.63
CA PRO A 434 8.22 33.90 15.75
C PRO A 434 9.40 33.85 14.77
N ALA A 435 9.71 32.68 14.19
CA ALA A 435 10.77 32.57 13.18
C ALA A 435 10.35 33.18 11.84
N THR A 436 9.05 33.28 11.56
CA THR A 436 8.52 33.66 10.24
C THR A 436 8.94 35.08 9.86
N GLU A 437 8.77 36.05 10.76
CA GLU A 437 9.18 37.45 10.50
C GLU A 437 10.70 37.57 10.30
N LEU A 438 11.48 36.87 11.12
CA LEU A 438 12.95 36.86 10.99
C LEU A 438 13.41 36.31 9.64
N ILE A 439 12.76 35.27 9.14
CA ILE A 439 13.06 34.68 7.83
C ILE A 439 12.65 35.64 6.71
N LEU A 440 11.52 36.34 6.83
CA LEU A 440 11.09 37.34 5.85
C LEU A 440 12.08 38.50 5.75
N ASP A 441 12.59 38.99 6.88
CA ASP A 441 13.63 40.03 6.90
C ASP A 441 14.93 39.54 6.21
N ASP A 442 15.32 38.29 6.43
CA ASP A 442 16.46 37.69 5.73
C ASP A 442 16.20 37.53 4.22
N VAL A 443 14.98 37.17 3.82
CA VAL A 443 14.56 37.07 2.41
C VAL A 443 14.63 38.43 1.71
N GLU A 444 14.18 39.50 2.37
CA GLU A 444 14.28 40.86 1.83
C GLU A 444 15.74 41.29 1.67
N ARG A 445 16.56 41.07 2.71
CA ARG A 445 17.98 41.45 2.70
C ARG A 445 18.79 40.74 1.60
N GLU A 446 18.53 39.45 1.38
CA GLU A 446 19.29 38.63 0.43
C GLU A 446 18.61 38.49 -0.94
N ASN A 447 17.51 39.22 -1.19
CA ASN A 447 16.73 39.21 -2.45
C ASN A 447 16.27 37.80 -2.88
N LEU A 448 15.65 37.05 -1.96
CA LEU A 448 15.26 35.65 -2.15
C LEU A 448 13.79 35.47 -2.59
N GLN A 449 13.16 36.51 -3.15
CA GLN A 449 11.76 36.45 -3.57
C GLN A 449 11.56 35.59 -4.83
N PHE A 450 10.44 34.87 -4.86
CA PHE A 450 9.90 34.20 -6.05
C PHE A 450 8.63 34.90 -6.50
N SER A 451 8.50 35.19 -7.80
CA SER A 451 7.31 35.84 -8.34
C SER A 451 6.38 34.85 -9.04
N ALA A 452 5.07 35.11 -8.99
CA ALA A 452 4.08 34.25 -9.68
C ALA A 452 4.25 34.25 -11.20
N ALA A 453 4.82 35.32 -11.76
CA ALA A 453 5.08 35.45 -13.20
C ALA A 453 6.27 34.56 -13.67
N ASP A 454 7.16 34.20 -12.75
CA ASP A 454 8.31 33.34 -13.06
C ASP A 454 7.92 31.86 -13.10
N LEU A 455 6.89 31.46 -12.35
CA LEU A 455 6.34 30.10 -12.36
C LEU A 455 5.74 29.76 -13.73
N LYS A 456 6.36 28.80 -14.45
CA LYS A 456 5.88 28.36 -15.77
C LYS A 456 4.92 27.17 -15.72
N ILE A 457 4.88 26.46 -14.60
CA ILE A 457 3.91 25.38 -14.32
C ILE A 457 3.19 25.64 -13.00
N PRO A 458 1.99 25.06 -12.80
CA PRO A 458 1.29 25.11 -11.53
C PRO A 458 2.15 24.57 -10.37
N VAL A 459 2.20 25.31 -9.27
CA VAL A 459 2.77 24.83 -8.01
C VAL A 459 1.68 24.84 -6.95
N TYR A 460 1.39 23.68 -6.37
CA TYR A 460 0.26 23.52 -5.45
C TYR A 460 0.66 23.78 -4.00
N ASP A 461 -0.07 24.67 -3.33
CA ASP A 461 0.03 25.01 -1.92
C ASP A 461 -0.23 23.76 -1.03
N THR A 462 0.62 23.52 -0.04
CA THR A 462 0.56 22.32 0.81
C THR A 462 -0.57 22.31 1.82
N TYR A 463 -1.15 23.47 2.12
CA TYR A 463 -2.27 23.64 3.04
C TYR A 463 -3.60 23.73 2.29
N SER A 464 -3.71 24.64 1.30
CA SER A 464 -4.97 24.89 0.59
C SER A 464 -5.16 24.04 -0.68
N GLY A 465 -4.07 23.54 -1.28
CA GLY A 465 -4.10 22.89 -2.59
C GLY A 465 -4.30 23.85 -3.77
N GLU A 466 -4.26 25.17 -3.54
CA GLU A 466 -4.40 26.17 -4.59
C GLU A 466 -3.11 26.33 -5.41
N ASN A 467 -3.24 26.78 -6.65
CA ASN A 467 -2.11 27.02 -7.54
C ASN A 467 -1.46 28.39 -7.25
N PHE A 468 -0.18 28.42 -6.90
CA PHE A 468 0.58 29.66 -6.64
C PHE A 468 0.64 30.62 -7.83
N GLN A 469 0.51 30.17 -9.08
CA GLN A 469 0.43 31.07 -10.25
C GLN A 469 -0.80 31.99 -10.20
N GLN A 470 -1.84 31.60 -9.45
CA GLN A 470 -3.08 32.36 -9.29
C GLN A 470 -3.11 33.15 -7.98
N SER A 471 -2.09 32.98 -7.12
CA SER A 471 -2.02 33.68 -5.85
C SER A 471 -1.72 35.16 -6.05
N LYS A 472 -2.34 35.99 -5.21
CA LYS A 472 -2.03 37.43 -5.09
C LYS A 472 -1.02 37.71 -3.97
N SER A 473 -0.70 36.72 -3.15
CA SER A 473 0.25 36.85 -2.05
C SER A 473 1.69 36.73 -2.56
N ASP A 474 2.62 37.29 -1.80
CA ASP A 474 4.04 36.96 -1.97
C ASP A 474 4.25 35.44 -1.79
N ILE A 475 4.87 34.81 -2.78
CA ILE A 475 5.06 33.34 -2.78
C ILE A 475 6.09 32.93 -1.72
N ALA A 476 7.19 33.68 -1.57
CA ALA A 476 8.20 33.34 -0.58
C ALA A 476 7.60 33.41 0.83
N ALA A 477 6.84 34.47 1.13
CA ALA A 477 6.15 34.61 2.41
C ALA A 477 5.15 33.48 2.65
N ARG A 478 4.36 33.13 1.64
CA ARG A 478 3.39 32.03 1.74
C ARG A 478 4.06 30.67 1.94
N VAL A 479 5.17 30.40 1.24
CA VAL A 479 5.93 29.15 1.38
C VAL A 479 6.56 29.05 2.77
N ILE A 480 7.11 30.14 3.31
CA ILE A 480 7.64 30.17 4.68
C ILE A 480 6.52 29.85 5.68
N GLU A 481 5.37 30.51 5.57
CA GLU A 481 4.20 30.26 6.42
C GLU A 481 3.73 28.79 6.35
N CYS A 482 3.74 28.20 5.15
CA CYS A 482 3.42 26.78 4.93
C CYS A 482 4.39 25.81 5.61
N ILE A 483 5.63 26.22 5.87
CA ILE A 483 6.68 25.39 6.50
C ILE A 483 6.73 25.60 8.01
N THR A 484 6.64 26.87 8.46
CA THR A 484 6.80 27.21 9.87
C THR A 484 5.51 26.99 10.67
N GLN A 485 4.35 27.37 10.13
CA GLN A 485 3.11 27.51 10.89
C GLN A 485 1.99 26.57 10.44
N LEU A 486 1.63 26.59 9.16
CA LEU A 486 0.44 25.92 8.67
C LEU A 486 0.66 24.41 8.56
N PRO A 487 -0.38 23.59 8.84
CA PRO A 487 -0.28 22.16 8.66
C PRO A 487 -0.22 21.79 7.17
N VAL A 488 0.32 20.61 6.87
CA VAL A 488 0.27 20.04 5.53
C VAL A 488 -0.99 19.17 5.40
N HIS A 489 -1.78 19.42 4.36
CA HIS A 489 -2.91 18.59 3.96
C HIS A 489 -2.57 17.88 2.65
N TRP A 490 -1.79 16.80 2.74
CA TRP A 490 -1.15 16.20 1.57
C TRP A 490 -2.13 15.62 0.56
N GLU A 491 -3.24 15.03 1.03
CA GLU A 491 -4.30 14.56 0.14
C GLU A 491 -4.93 15.71 -0.64
N ALA A 492 -5.14 16.88 -0.01
CA ALA A 492 -5.68 18.08 -0.65
C ALA A 492 -4.67 18.70 -1.64
N ALA A 493 -3.42 18.85 -1.22
CA ALA A 493 -2.33 19.39 -2.04
C ALA A 493 -2.03 18.52 -3.27
N THR A 494 -2.40 17.24 -3.23
CA THR A 494 -2.20 16.30 -4.34
C THR A 494 -3.50 15.94 -5.09
N GLN A 495 -4.59 16.71 -4.97
CA GLN A 495 -5.85 16.42 -5.69
C GLN A 495 -5.81 16.62 -7.21
N PHE A 496 -4.71 17.15 -7.74
CA PHE A 496 -4.53 17.32 -9.18
C PHE A 496 -4.66 15.99 -9.96
N GLU A 497 -5.12 16.11 -11.21
CA GLU A 497 -5.16 14.96 -12.12
C GLU A 497 -3.74 14.63 -12.60
N SER A 498 -3.26 13.43 -12.27
CA SER A 498 -1.98 12.93 -12.76
C SER A 498 -2.06 11.45 -13.13
N THR A 499 -1.20 11.07 -14.07
CA THR A 499 -0.97 9.67 -14.44
C THR A 499 0.36 9.18 -13.91
N HIS A 500 1.33 10.09 -13.75
CA HIS A 500 2.68 9.79 -13.28
C HIS A 500 3.11 10.85 -12.26
N LEU A 501 3.76 10.43 -11.17
CA LEU A 501 4.40 11.32 -10.20
C LEU A 501 5.87 10.94 -10.06
N LEU A 502 6.76 11.92 -10.23
CA LEU A 502 8.20 11.77 -10.06
C LEU A 502 8.59 12.28 -8.67
N ASP A 503 9.04 11.39 -7.79
CA ASP A 503 9.55 11.76 -6.48
C ASP A 503 11.06 12.02 -6.54
N PHE A 504 11.43 13.31 -6.49
CA PHE A 504 12.82 13.75 -6.38
C PHE A 504 13.27 13.94 -4.92
N GLY A 505 12.39 13.66 -3.96
CA GLY A 505 12.68 13.75 -2.53
C GLY A 505 13.67 12.72 -2.02
N PRO A 506 14.25 12.95 -0.83
CA PRO A 506 15.17 12.01 -0.20
C PRO A 506 14.44 10.79 0.37
N GLY A 507 15.19 9.73 0.61
CA GLY A 507 14.77 8.53 1.35
C GLY A 507 14.26 7.37 0.50
N GLY A 508 14.22 7.51 -0.84
CA GLY A 508 13.87 6.43 -1.76
C GLY A 508 12.55 5.74 -1.41
N VAL A 509 12.60 4.43 -1.11
CA VAL A 509 11.42 3.63 -0.72
C VAL A 509 10.78 4.04 0.61
N SER A 510 11.52 4.73 1.48
CA SER A 510 11.02 5.33 2.72
C SER A 510 10.55 6.78 2.52
N GLY A 511 10.70 7.31 1.30
CA GLY A 511 10.40 8.69 0.94
C GLY A 511 8.92 8.99 0.70
N LEU A 512 8.68 10.20 0.18
CA LEU A 512 7.35 10.75 -0.08
C LEU A 512 6.61 9.99 -1.18
N GLY A 513 7.33 9.42 -2.14
CA GLY A 513 6.77 8.68 -3.27
C GLY A 513 5.90 7.51 -2.82
N VAL A 514 6.43 6.61 -1.99
CA VAL A 514 5.69 5.43 -1.51
C VAL A 514 4.52 5.81 -0.59
N LEU A 515 4.64 6.91 0.15
CA LEU A 515 3.52 7.48 0.90
C LEU A 515 2.41 7.95 -0.05
N THR A 516 2.77 8.70 -1.08
CA THR A 516 1.83 9.24 -2.07
C THR A 516 1.19 8.13 -2.91
N HIS A 517 1.96 7.08 -3.24
CA HIS A 517 1.46 5.88 -3.90
C HIS A 517 0.31 5.25 -3.11
N ARG A 518 0.49 5.04 -1.81
CA ARG A 518 -0.55 4.44 -0.95
C ARG A 518 -1.82 5.27 -0.87
N ASN A 519 -1.71 6.60 -0.85
CA ASN A 519 -2.90 7.48 -0.87
C ASN A 519 -3.63 7.45 -2.21
N LYS A 520 -2.90 7.24 -3.31
CA LYS A 520 -3.41 7.31 -4.68
C LYS A 520 -3.61 5.94 -5.32
N GLU A 521 -3.45 4.86 -4.56
CA GLU A 521 -3.58 3.50 -5.07
C GLU A 521 -4.99 3.31 -5.65
N GLY A 522 -5.09 2.87 -6.90
CA GLY A 522 -6.38 2.72 -7.59
C GLY A 522 -6.91 3.97 -8.30
N THR A 523 -6.21 5.10 -8.26
CA THR A 523 -6.60 6.32 -8.99
C THR A 523 -6.04 6.39 -10.42
N GLY A 524 -5.19 5.43 -10.82
CA GLY A 524 -4.49 5.45 -12.12
C GLY A 524 -3.18 6.24 -12.11
N ALA A 525 -2.67 6.61 -10.94
CA ALA A 525 -1.42 7.36 -10.79
C ALA A 525 -0.24 6.43 -10.48
N ARG A 526 0.72 6.30 -11.41
CA ARG A 526 2.00 5.62 -11.24
C ARG A 526 2.98 6.55 -10.51
N VAL A 527 3.54 6.11 -9.40
CA VAL A 527 4.65 6.85 -8.75
C VAL A 527 5.97 6.28 -9.25
N ILE A 528 6.93 7.14 -9.55
CA ILE A 528 8.31 6.78 -9.89
C ILE A 528 9.24 7.45 -8.87
N ILE A 529 9.99 6.66 -8.14
CA ILE A 529 11.03 7.12 -7.21
C ILE A 529 12.23 7.54 -8.06
N ALA A 530 12.32 8.82 -8.37
CA ALA A 530 13.35 9.36 -9.26
C ALA A 530 14.74 9.34 -8.60
N GLY A 531 14.81 9.18 -7.27
CA GLY A 531 16.06 9.20 -6.52
C GLY A 531 16.85 7.89 -6.51
N ALA A 532 16.18 6.73 -6.64
CA ALA A 532 16.80 5.42 -6.42
C ALA A 532 16.72 4.51 -7.66
N ILE A 533 17.66 3.58 -7.77
CA ILE A 533 17.63 2.47 -8.73
C ILE A 533 17.44 1.17 -7.96
N ASP A 534 16.39 0.43 -8.31
CA ASP A 534 16.06 -0.87 -7.72
C ASP A 534 15.02 -1.60 -8.60
N VAL A 535 14.69 -2.85 -8.28
CA VAL A 535 13.67 -3.66 -8.96
C VAL A 535 12.54 -3.99 -7.98
N ALA A 536 11.36 -3.40 -8.19
CA ALA A 536 10.20 -3.65 -7.33
C ALA A 536 9.65 -5.08 -7.54
N ILE A 537 9.53 -5.84 -6.45
CA ILE A 537 9.02 -7.24 -6.47
C ILE A 537 7.58 -7.31 -7.03
N ASP A 538 6.69 -6.44 -6.56
CA ASP A 538 5.26 -6.43 -6.93
C ASP A 538 4.91 -5.35 -7.97
N ASP A 539 5.93 -4.68 -8.54
CA ASP A 539 5.79 -3.60 -9.53
C ASP A 539 4.74 -2.53 -9.16
N GLU A 540 4.63 -2.17 -7.88
CA GLU A 540 3.64 -1.21 -7.35
C GLU A 540 3.90 0.23 -7.80
N TYR A 541 5.18 0.59 -7.83
CA TYR A 541 5.72 1.88 -8.22
C TYR A 541 7.04 1.65 -8.96
N GLY A 542 7.47 2.66 -9.70
CA GLY A 542 8.69 2.63 -10.49
C GLY A 542 9.90 3.23 -9.77
N PHE A 543 11.06 3.03 -10.38
CA PHE A 543 12.34 3.61 -9.97
C PHE A 543 12.96 4.41 -11.13
N LYS A 544 14.12 5.03 -10.88
CA LYS A 544 14.81 5.96 -11.78
C LYS A 544 14.89 5.49 -13.23
N GLN A 545 15.08 4.19 -13.49
CA GLN A 545 15.14 3.62 -14.84
C GLN A 545 13.88 3.84 -15.70
N GLU A 546 12.68 3.95 -15.11
CA GLU A 546 11.44 4.18 -15.88
C GLU A 546 11.43 5.56 -16.54
N ILE A 547 12.15 6.54 -15.98
CA ILE A 547 12.24 7.90 -16.53
C ILE A 547 13.04 7.88 -17.84
N PHE A 548 14.06 7.01 -17.92
CA PHE A 548 15.04 6.98 -18.99
C PHE A 548 14.79 5.90 -20.04
N ASN A 549 13.78 5.05 -19.86
CA ASN A 549 13.52 3.94 -20.78
C ASN A 549 13.11 4.47 -22.17
N LYS A 550 13.91 4.12 -23.19
CA LYS A 550 13.74 4.54 -24.58
C LYS A 550 12.88 3.57 -25.40
N SER A 551 12.58 2.40 -24.86
CA SER A 551 11.83 1.36 -25.57
C SER A 551 10.40 1.85 -25.83
N ALA A 552 9.92 1.67 -27.05
CA ALA A 552 8.56 2.07 -27.42
C ALA A 552 7.52 1.28 -26.60
N ASN A 553 6.51 1.98 -26.08
CA ASN A 553 5.46 1.41 -25.22
C ASN A 553 6.00 0.78 -23.91
N SER A 554 7.11 1.31 -23.41
CA SER A 554 7.68 0.91 -22.12
C SER A 554 7.01 1.55 -20.92
N ILE A 555 6.22 2.62 -21.15
CA ILE A 555 5.49 3.32 -20.10
C ILE A 555 4.53 2.39 -19.34
N LYS A 556 4.66 2.38 -18.01
CA LYS A 556 3.82 1.56 -17.12
C LYS A 556 2.69 2.39 -16.52
N TRP A 557 1.45 2.03 -16.84
CA TRP A 557 0.26 2.69 -16.31
C TRP A 557 -0.23 2.00 -15.03
N ALA A 558 -0.56 2.80 -14.01
CA ALA A 558 -1.21 2.27 -12.82
C ALA A 558 -2.71 2.02 -13.10
N PRO A 559 -3.33 1.00 -12.45
CA PRO A 559 -4.75 0.74 -12.61
C PRO A 559 -5.60 1.85 -11.99
N ASN A 560 -6.64 2.26 -12.71
CA ASN A 560 -7.71 3.10 -12.18
C ASN A 560 -8.94 2.21 -11.93
N TRP A 561 -9.23 1.92 -10.66
CA TRP A 561 -10.28 0.98 -10.28
C TRP A 561 -11.67 1.43 -10.72
N LEU A 562 -11.93 2.74 -10.70
CA LEU A 562 -13.19 3.28 -11.20
C LEU A 562 -13.32 2.98 -12.70
N GLN A 563 -12.29 3.23 -13.51
CA GLN A 563 -12.36 2.99 -14.95
C GLN A 563 -12.39 1.50 -15.31
N GLU A 564 -11.63 0.69 -14.58
CA GLU A 564 -11.46 -0.75 -14.84
C GLU A 564 -12.68 -1.56 -14.38
N PHE A 565 -13.22 -1.25 -13.21
CA PHE A 565 -14.28 -2.03 -12.56
C PHE A 565 -15.64 -1.32 -12.53
N GLN A 566 -15.79 -0.13 -13.13
CA GLN A 566 -17.10 0.52 -13.22
C GLN A 566 -18.15 -0.42 -13.84
N PRO A 567 -19.36 -0.47 -13.27
CA PRO A 567 -20.46 -1.22 -13.85
C PRO A 567 -20.89 -0.54 -15.14
N LYS A 568 -21.06 -1.32 -16.21
CA LYS A 568 -21.57 -0.84 -17.50
C LYS A 568 -22.94 -1.44 -17.79
N LEU A 569 -23.59 -0.99 -18.86
CA LEU A 569 -24.78 -1.65 -19.39
C LEU A 569 -24.44 -2.32 -20.72
N VAL A 570 -24.92 -3.54 -20.90
CA VAL A 570 -24.80 -4.29 -22.16
C VAL A 570 -26.17 -4.84 -22.57
N LYS A 571 -26.43 -4.92 -23.88
CA LYS A 571 -27.66 -5.48 -24.43
C LYS A 571 -27.38 -6.77 -25.19
N THR A 572 -28.19 -7.79 -24.96
CA THR A 572 -28.17 -9.00 -25.80
C THR A 572 -28.80 -8.74 -27.15
N LYS A 573 -28.59 -9.65 -28.11
CA LYS A 573 -29.27 -9.63 -29.42
C LYS A 573 -30.80 -9.62 -29.29
N ALA A 574 -31.34 -10.22 -28.22
CA ALA A 574 -32.78 -10.23 -27.92
C ALA A 574 -33.28 -8.95 -27.22
N GLY A 575 -32.42 -7.96 -26.99
CA GLY A 575 -32.77 -6.67 -26.38
C GLY A 575 -32.77 -6.64 -24.85
N LYS A 576 -32.46 -7.75 -24.16
CA LYS A 576 -32.37 -7.79 -22.69
C LYS A 576 -31.12 -7.04 -22.23
N VAL A 577 -31.30 -6.10 -21.30
CA VAL A 577 -30.21 -5.31 -20.69
C VAL A 577 -29.64 -6.04 -19.48
N PHE A 578 -28.31 -6.05 -19.35
CA PHE A 578 -27.59 -6.54 -18.18
C PHE A 578 -26.65 -5.46 -17.65
N VAL A 579 -26.42 -5.49 -16.34
CA VAL A 579 -25.31 -4.79 -15.72
C VAL A 579 -24.05 -5.61 -15.98
N ASP A 580 -23.10 -5.02 -16.70
CA ASP A 580 -21.85 -5.62 -17.14
C ASP A 580 -20.74 -5.34 -16.12
N THR A 581 -20.46 -6.36 -15.33
CA THR A 581 -19.36 -6.48 -14.36
C THR A 581 -18.55 -7.75 -14.63
N LYS A 582 -17.38 -7.87 -13.98
CA LYS A 582 -16.57 -9.09 -14.01
C LYS A 582 -17.37 -10.36 -13.63
N PHE A 583 -18.26 -10.27 -12.65
CA PHE A 583 -19.09 -11.39 -12.21
C PHE A 583 -20.18 -11.74 -13.23
N SER A 584 -20.88 -10.73 -13.78
CA SER A 584 -21.91 -10.96 -14.79
C SER A 584 -21.34 -11.60 -16.07
N ARG A 585 -20.12 -11.22 -16.48
CA ARG A 585 -19.40 -11.80 -17.62
C ARG A 585 -19.06 -13.27 -17.37
N LEU A 586 -18.62 -13.60 -16.15
CA LEU A 586 -18.34 -14.98 -15.75
C LEU A 586 -19.60 -15.85 -15.78
N LEU A 587 -20.74 -15.33 -15.31
CA LEU A 587 -21.97 -16.10 -15.18
C LEU A 587 -22.87 -16.09 -16.43
N GLY A 588 -22.76 -15.08 -17.29
CA GLY A 588 -23.74 -14.78 -18.33
C GLY A 588 -25.11 -14.37 -17.78
N ARG A 589 -25.15 -13.84 -16.54
CA ARG A 589 -26.36 -13.51 -15.77
C ARG A 589 -26.21 -12.18 -15.03
N ALA A 590 -27.26 -11.71 -14.38
CA ALA A 590 -27.16 -10.54 -13.51
C ALA A 590 -26.09 -10.75 -12.41
N PRO A 591 -25.35 -9.71 -12.00
CA PRO A 591 -24.29 -9.81 -10.98
C PRO A 591 -24.86 -9.92 -9.55
N LEU A 592 -25.97 -10.64 -9.39
CA LEU A 592 -26.70 -10.83 -8.15
C LEU A 592 -26.84 -12.34 -7.90
N MET A 593 -26.49 -12.79 -6.70
CA MET A 593 -26.53 -14.20 -6.34
C MET A 593 -27.25 -14.47 -5.01
N ILE A 594 -27.77 -15.68 -4.87
CA ILE A 594 -28.31 -16.21 -3.61
C ILE A 594 -27.30 -17.22 -3.03
N PRO A 595 -26.74 -16.96 -1.84
CA PRO A 595 -25.75 -17.83 -1.24
C PRO A 595 -26.39 -19.10 -0.65
N GLY A 596 -25.54 -20.09 -0.37
CA GLY A 596 -25.94 -21.33 0.28
C GLY A 596 -26.37 -21.08 1.73
N MET A 597 -27.64 -21.34 2.02
CA MET A 597 -28.24 -21.18 3.35
C MET A 597 -28.89 -22.49 3.76
N THR A 598 -28.34 -23.17 4.77
CA THR A 598 -28.75 -24.52 5.18
C THR A 598 -30.27 -24.73 5.30
N PRO A 599 -31.07 -23.87 5.95
CA PRO A 599 -32.51 -24.10 6.04
C PRO A 599 -33.31 -23.62 4.81
N THR A 600 -32.73 -22.75 3.96
CA THR A 600 -33.48 -22.07 2.89
C THR A 600 -33.15 -22.66 1.53
N THR A 601 -31.87 -22.66 1.14
CA THR A 601 -31.44 -23.14 -0.19
C THR A 601 -31.04 -24.61 -0.20
N VAL A 602 -31.37 -25.37 0.84
CA VAL A 602 -31.40 -26.85 0.76
C VAL A 602 -32.56 -27.32 -0.12
N ASN A 603 -33.65 -26.56 -0.12
CA ASN A 603 -34.86 -26.91 -0.85
C ASN A 603 -34.70 -26.72 -2.37
N THR A 604 -35.13 -27.72 -3.14
CA THR A 604 -34.99 -27.78 -4.60
C THR A 604 -35.90 -26.78 -5.33
N GLU A 605 -37.05 -26.41 -4.75
CA GLU A 605 -38.02 -25.49 -5.36
C GLU A 605 -37.45 -24.07 -5.46
N ILE A 606 -36.91 -23.50 -4.38
CA ILE A 606 -36.30 -22.16 -4.43
C ILE A 606 -35.06 -22.13 -5.33
N VAL A 607 -34.25 -23.19 -5.31
CA VAL A 607 -33.06 -23.31 -6.17
C VAL A 607 -33.45 -23.32 -7.64
N THR A 608 -34.47 -24.10 -7.99
CA THR A 608 -35.02 -24.16 -9.35
C THR A 608 -35.62 -22.82 -9.76
N ALA A 609 -36.46 -22.22 -8.90
CA ALA A 609 -37.15 -20.98 -9.18
C ALA A 609 -36.18 -19.81 -9.41
N ALA A 610 -35.17 -19.65 -8.56
CA ALA A 610 -34.16 -18.60 -8.70
C ALA A 610 -33.30 -18.80 -9.96
N THR A 611 -32.94 -20.06 -10.26
CA THR A 611 -32.20 -20.41 -11.48
C THR A 611 -32.99 -20.05 -12.74
N ASN A 612 -34.29 -20.39 -12.77
CA ASN A 612 -35.19 -20.07 -13.89
C ASN A 612 -35.51 -18.57 -13.99
N ALA A 613 -35.51 -17.84 -12.87
CA ALA A 613 -35.58 -16.39 -12.85
C ALA A 613 -34.31 -15.72 -13.43
N GLY A 614 -33.23 -16.50 -13.64
CA GLY A 614 -32.01 -16.04 -14.27
C GLY A 614 -30.95 -15.53 -13.28
N TYR A 615 -31.06 -15.88 -11.99
CA TYR A 615 -30.08 -15.57 -10.97
C TYR A 615 -29.19 -16.78 -10.65
N HIS A 616 -27.99 -16.52 -10.14
CA HIS A 616 -27.12 -17.59 -9.63
C HIS A 616 -27.54 -17.94 -8.20
N ILE A 617 -27.58 -19.23 -7.87
CA ILE A 617 -27.95 -19.72 -6.53
C ILE A 617 -27.13 -20.96 -6.17
N GLU A 618 -26.78 -21.07 -4.89
CA GLU A 618 -26.06 -22.21 -4.33
C GLU A 618 -27.01 -23.17 -3.59
N LEU A 619 -27.05 -24.44 -4.00
CA LEU A 619 -27.68 -25.53 -3.24
C LEU A 619 -26.89 -25.75 -1.94
N ALA A 620 -27.57 -25.67 -0.79
CA ALA A 620 -26.91 -25.83 0.51
C ALA A 620 -26.67 -27.30 0.85
N GLY A 621 -25.42 -27.76 0.75
CA GLY A 621 -25.00 -29.11 1.12
C GLY A 621 -25.23 -29.43 2.60
N GLY A 622 -25.22 -28.43 3.49
CA GLY A 622 -25.37 -28.60 4.93
C GLY A 622 -26.70 -29.21 5.40
N GLY A 623 -27.72 -29.29 4.53
CA GLY A 623 -28.97 -29.97 4.81
C GLY A 623 -29.02 -31.44 4.35
N TYR A 624 -27.95 -31.95 3.74
CA TYR A 624 -27.82 -33.32 3.28
C TYR A 624 -26.79 -34.07 4.13
N PHE A 625 -27.05 -35.36 4.38
CA PHE A 625 -26.22 -36.17 5.31
C PHE A 625 -25.50 -37.33 4.62
N ASN A 626 -25.80 -37.58 3.35
CA ASN A 626 -25.22 -38.62 2.52
C ASN A 626 -25.33 -38.25 1.04
N ALA A 627 -24.57 -38.95 0.20
CA ALA A 627 -24.50 -38.66 -1.23
C ALA A 627 -25.82 -38.90 -1.96
N SER A 628 -26.55 -39.98 -1.63
CA SER A 628 -27.80 -40.34 -2.32
C SER A 628 -28.90 -39.30 -2.12
N GLY A 629 -29.04 -38.72 -0.93
CA GLY A 629 -30.00 -37.66 -0.66
C GLY A 629 -29.70 -36.39 -1.44
N MET A 630 -28.43 -35.99 -1.52
CA MET A 630 -28.04 -34.81 -2.30
C MET A 630 -28.17 -35.07 -3.81
N GLN A 631 -27.84 -36.27 -4.28
CA GLN A 631 -28.02 -36.66 -5.67
C GLN A 631 -29.49 -36.61 -6.08
N ALA A 632 -30.41 -37.13 -5.25
CA ALA A 632 -31.85 -37.06 -5.53
C ALA A 632 -32.34 -35.61 -5.68
N ALA A 633 -31.83 -34.69 -4.86
CA ALA A 633 -32.14 -33.26 -4.98
C ALA A 633 -31.55 -32.65 -6.26
N MET A 634 -30.33 -33.04 -6.64
CA MET A 634 -29.71 -32.62 -7.90
C MET A 634 -30.48 -33.13 -9.12
N ASP A 635 -31.00 -34.36 -9.08
CA ASP A 635 -31.85 -34.92 -10.12
C ASP A 635 -33.15 -34.11 -10.28
N GLU A 636 -33.78 -33.78 -9.16
CA GLU A 636 -34.99 -32.94 -9.15
C GLU A 636 -34.73 -31.54 -9.72
N ILE A 637 -33.65 -30.88 -9.30
CA ILE A 637 -33.29 -29.55 -9.83
C ILE A 637 -33.01 -29.64 -11.32
N THR A 638 -32.19 -30.61 -11.75
CA THR A 638 -31.78 -30.77 -13.16
C THR A 638 -33.00 -31.01 -14.06
N LYS A 639 -34.01 -31.72 -13.59
CA LYS A 639 -35.26 -31.96 -14.32
C LYS A 639 -36.10 -30.68 -14.51
N ASN A 640 -36.01 -29.73 -13.59
CA ASN A 640 -36.94 -28.59 -13.53
C ASN A 640 -36.30 -27.23 -13.91
N ILE A 641 -34.97 -27.14 -14.01
CA ILE A 641 -34.30 -25.93 -14.48
C ILE A 641 -34.33 -25.81 -16.01
N THR A 642 -34.25 -24.57 -16.49
CA THR A 642 -34.18 -24.26 -17.92
C THR A 642 -32.90 -24.87 -18.51
N PRO A 643 -32.98 -25.67 -19.59
CA PRO A 643 -31.80 -26.29 -20.20
C PRO A 643 -30.68 -25.30 -20.50
N GLY A 644 -29.44 -25.69 -20.18
CA GLY A 644 -28.26 -24.82 -20.28
C GLY A 644 -28.04 -23.91 -19.06
N SER A 645 -28.92 -23.95 -18.06
CA SER A 645 -28.68 -23.29 -16.77
C SER A 645 -27.68 -24.06 -15.93
N GLY A 646 -26.81 -23.34 -15.22
CA GLY A 646 -25.92 -23.89 -14.21
C GLY A 646 -26.38 -23.56 -12.79
N ILE A 647 -26.03 -24.42 -11.82
CA ILE A 647 -26.30 -24.22 -10.39
C ILE A 647 -25.01 -24.31 -9.57
N GLY A 648 -24.93 -23.54 -8.48
CA GLY A 648 -23.84 -23.65 -7.51
C GLY A 648 -24.14 -24.68 -6.42
N ILE A 649 -23.11 -25.19 -5.76
CA ILE A 649 -23.22 -26.00 -4.54
C ILE A 649 -22.40 -25.31 -3.45
N ASN A 650 -22.97 -25.18 -2.24
CA ASN A 650 -22.24 -24.71 -1.06
C ASN A 650 -21.95 -25.86 -0.09
N LEU A 651 -20.68 -26.14 0.17
CA LEU A 651 -20.20 -27.03 1.24
C LEU A 651 -19.60 -26.21 2.40
N ILE A 652 -19.55 -26.80 3.58
CA ILE A 652 -19.13 -26.20 4.85
C ILE A 652 -17.81 -26.87 5.25
N TYR A 653 -16.72 -26.09 5.27
CA TYR A 653 -15.37 -26.62 5.46
C TYR A 653 -15.17 -27.28 6.83
N VAL A 654 -15.78 -26.71 7.88
CA VAL A 654 -15.73 -27.25 9.25
C VAL A 654 -16.56 -28.53 9.46
N ASN A 655 -17.16 -29.09 8.41
CA ASN A 655 -17.84 -30.39 8.45
C ASN A 655 -17.09 -31.42 7.57
N PRO A 656 -16.02 -32.07 8.09
CA PRO A 656 -15.22 -33.03 7.33
C PRO A 656 -16.03 -34.21 6.80
N ARG A 657 -17.04 -34.67 7.55
CA ARG A 657 -17.93 -35.75 7.12
C ARG A 657 -18.65 -35.39 5.83
N MET A 658 -19.13 -34.15 5.72
CA MET A 658 -19.79 -33.68 4.51
C MET A 658 -18.82 -33.59 3.32
N LEU A 659 -17.61 -33.07 3.53
CA LEU A 659 -16.60 -33.01 2.46
C LEU A 659 -16.22 -34.41 1.95
N GLN A 660 -16.10 -35.38 2.87
CA GLN A 660 -15.69 -36.76 2.55
C GLN A 660 -16.60 -37.44 1.52
N TRP A 661 -17.91 -37.19 1.56
CA TRP A 661 -18.84 -37.74 0.56
C TRP A 661 -19.21 -36.70 -0.52
N GLY A 662 -19.22 -35.41 -0.19
CA GLY A 662 -19.68 -34.35 -1.08
C GLY A 662 -18.72 -34.06 -2.22
N ILE A 663 -17.41 -34.03 -1.96
CA ILE A 663 -16.40 -33.80 -3.01
C ILE A 663 -16.38 -34.94 -4.04
N PRO A 664 -16.31 -36.23 -3.65
CA PRO A 664 -16.45 -37.33 -4.61
C PRO A 664 -17.76 -37.32 -5.39
N LEU A 665 -18.89 -37.00 -4.73
CA LEU A 665 -20.18 -36.90 -5.41
C LEU A 665 -20.17 -35.81 -6.48
N ILE A 666 -19.65 -34.61 -6.18
CA ILE A 666 -19.58 -33.51 -7.15
C ILE A 666 -18.76 -33.94 -8.36
N LYS A 667 -17.60 -34.58 -8.14
CA LYS A 667 -16.76 -35.10 -9.22
C LYS A 667 -17.55 -36.07 -10.11
N GLU A 668 -18.18 -37.07 -9.51
CA GLU A 668 -18.98 -38.08 -10.23
C GLU A 668 -20.13 -37.43 -11.03
N LEU A 669 -20.88 -36.52 -10.42
CA LEU A 669 -21.98 -35.83 -11.10
C LEU A 669 -21.49 -34.93 -12.24
N ARG A 670 -20.35 -34.26 -12.07
CA ARG A 670 -19.73 -33.45 -13.15
C ARG A 670 -19.27 -34.32 -14.31
N GLU A 671 -18.65 -35.47 -14.04
CA GLU A 671 -18.27 -36.45 -15.08
C GLU A 671 -19.49 -37.00 -15.84
N LYS A 672 -20.64 -37.12 -15.17
CA LYS A 672 -21.93 -37.47 -15.78
C LYS A 672 -22.63 -36.32 -16.52
N GLY A 673 -22.05 -35.13 -16.54
CA GLY A 673 -22.60 -33.96 -17.25
C GLY A 673 -23.70 -33.21 -16.50
N TYR A 674 -23.80 -33.35 -15.16
CA TYR A 674 -24.72 -32.53 -14.38
C TYR A 674 -24.36 -31.04 -14.48
N PRO A 675 -25.36 -30.13 -14.46
CA PRO A 675 -25.15 -28.70 -14.65
C PRO A 675 -24.64 -27.98 -13.37
N ILE A 676 -23.70 -28.59 -12.65
CA ILE A 676 -23.09 -27.99 -11.46
C ILE A 676 -22.03 -26.98 -11.93
N GLN A 677 -22.32 -25.69 -11.88
CA GLN A 677 -21.45 -24.62 -12.39
C GLN A 677 -20.32 -24.27 -11.42
N SER A 678 -20.62 -24.19 -10.12
CA SER A 678 -19.69 -23.72 -9.09
C SER A 678 -19.77 -24.50 -7.78
N LEU A 679 -18.65 -24.50 -7.07
CA LEU A 679 -18.53 -25.00 -5.70
C LEU A 679 -18.14 -23.81 -4.84
N THR A 680 -18.86 -23.60 -3.75
CA THR A 680 -18.54 -22.60 -2.74
C THR A 680 -18.18 -23.30 -1.44
N ILE A 681 -17.03 -22.94 -0.87
CA ILE A 681 -16.59 -23.40 0.44
C ILE A 681 -16.88 -22.30 1.46
N GLY A 682 -17.84 -22.56 2.34
CA GLY A 682 -18.22 -21.70 3.45
C GLY A 682 -17.61 -22.13 4.78
N ALA A 683 -17.67 -21.24 5.77
CA ALA A 683 -17.16 -21.46 7.13
C ALA A 683 -15.68 -21.86 7.17
N GLY A 684 -14.84 -21.20 6.39
CA GLY A 684 -13.41 -21.44 6.31
C GLY A 684 -12.88 -21.32 4.88
N VAL A 685 -11.57 -21.11 4.75
CA VAL A 685 -10.85 -21.15 3.48
C VAL A 685 -9.95 -22.39 3.51
N PRO A 686 -9.98 -23.25 2.48
CA PRO A 686 -9.12 -24.44 2.41
C PRO A 686 -7.64 -24.04 2.35
N SER A 687 -6.75 -24.99 2.67
CA SER A 687 -5.32 -24.83 2.38
C SER A 687 -5.08 -24.79 0.87
N LEU A 688 -3.90 -24.31 0.45
CA LEU A 688 -3.54 -24.21 -0.97
C LEU A 688 -3.63 -25.57 -1.68
N ASP A 689 -3.13 -26.63 -1.06
CA ASP A 689 -3.14 -27.99 -1.65
C ASP A 689 -4.57 -28.50 -1.85
N VAL A 690 -5.45 -28.31 -0.85
CA VAL A 690 -6.85 -28.73 -0.93
C VAL A 690 -7.61 -27.90 -1.96
N ALA A 691 -7.35 -26.59 -2.04
CA ALA A 691 -7.94 -25.73 -3.06
C ALA A 691 -7.49 -26.13 -4.47
N THR A 692 -6.22 -26.49 -4.63
CA THR A 692 -5.64 -26.99 -5.89
C THR A 692 -6.35 -28.26 -6.34
N GLU A 693 -6.56 -29.22 -5.43
CA GLU A 693 -7.35 -30.43 -5.72
C GLU A 693 -8.75 -30.07 -6.24
N TYR A 694 -9.46 -29.15 -5.57
CA TYR A 694 -10.81 -28.76 -6.00
C TYR A 694 -10.82 -28.08 -7.38
N ILE A 695 -9.82 -27.25 -7.68
CA ILE A 695 -9.70 -26.52 -8.94
C ILE A 695 -9.42 -27.48 -10.09
N GLU A 696 -8.46 -28.39 -9.92
CA GLU A 696 -7.96 -29.24 -11.00
C GLU A 696 -8.84 -30.47 -11.25
N THR A 697 -9.49 -31.02 -10.23
CA THR A 697 -10.13 -32.34 -10.33
C THR A 697 -11.65 -32.30 -10.57
N LEU A 698 -12.34 -31.23 -10.16
CA LEU A 698 -13.81 -31.20 -10.16
C LEU A 698 -14.41 -30.66 -11.47
N GLY A 699 -13.60 -30.07 -12.35
CA GLY A 699 -14.06 -29.53 -13.64
C GLY A 699 -15.00 -28.32 -13.51
N MET A 700 -14.89 -27.56 -12.43
CA MET A 700 -15.78 -26.43 -12.11
C MET A 700 -15.49 -25.21 -12.99
N THR A 701 -16.48 -24.32 -13.18
CA THR A 701 -16.24 -23.06 -13.91
C THR A 701 -15.57 -22.00 -13.03
N HIS A 702 -15.84 -22.05 -11.72
CA HIS A 702 -15.27 -21.17 -10.71
C HIS A 702 -15.42 -21.77 -9.31
N LEU A 703 -14.57 -21.32 -8.39
CA LEU A 703 -14.59 -21.68 -6.96
C LEU A 703 -15.00 -20.46 -6.15
N GLY A 704 -16.06 -20.59 -5.36
CA GLY A 704 -16.48 -19.59 -4.37
C GLY A 704 -15.79 -19.81 -3.03
N LEU A 705 -15.24 -18.75 -2.45
CA LEU A 705 -14.62 -18.77 -1.12
C LEU A 705 -15.22 -17.68 -0.25
N LYS A 706 -15.58 -18.00 1.00
CA LYS A 706 -16.16 -17.07 1.99
C LYS A 706 -15.13 -16.75 3.10
N PRO A 707 -14.16 -15.86 2.86
CA PRO A 707 -13.24 -15.42 3.91
C PRO A 707 -13.97 -14.59 4.97
N GLY A 708 -13.59 -14.75 6.24
CA GLY A 708 -14.19 -14.06 7.39
C GLY A 708 -13.27 -13.08 8.12
N SER A 709 -12.02 -12.94 7.66
CA SER A 709 -10.97 -12.07 8.23
C SER A 709 -9.95 -11.64 7.16
N VAL A 710 -9.09 -10.66 7.47
CA VAL A 710 -8.00 -10.19 6.60
C VAL A 710 -7.01 -11.32 6.24
N GLU A 711 -6.69 -12.19 7.20
CA GLU A 711 -5.82 -13.34 7.01
C GLU A 711 -6.45 -14.34 6.04
N SER A 712 -7.75 -14.61 6.18
CA SER A 712 -8.45 -15.50 5.26
C SER A 712 -8.61 -14.90 3.86
N ILE A 713 -8.73 -13.58 3.71
CA ILE A 713 -8.65 -12.90 2.39
C ILE A 713 -7.26 -13.12 1.78
N SER A 714 -6.20 -13.01 2.58
CA SER A 714 -4.83 -13.26 2.13
C SER A 714 -4.64 -14.71 1.66
N ALA A 715 -5.25 -15.68 2.34
CA ALA A 715 -5.27 -17.08 1.89
C ALA A 715 -5.99 -17.25 0.53
N VAL A 716 -7.11 -16.55 0.31
CA VAL A 716 -7.79 -16.53 -1.00
C VAL A 716 -6.88 -15.96 -2.09
N ILE A 717 -6.16 -14.87 -1.81
CA ILE A 717 -5.19 -14.27 -2.74
C ILE A 717 -4.07 -15.26 -3.08
N ALA A 718 -3.55 -16.00 -2.08
CA ALA A 718 -2.52 -17.01 -2.32
C ALA A 718 -3.02 -18.13 -3.26
N ILE A 719 -4.25 -18.60 -3.07
CA ILE A 719 -4.88 -19.58 -3.98
C ILE A 719 -5.04 -18.98 -5.38
N ALA A 720 -5.47 -17.72 -5.48
CA ALA A 720 -5.63 -17.03 -6.76
C ALA A 720 -4.31 -16.88 -7.53
N LYS A 721 -3.22 -16.54 -6.83
CA LYS A 721 -1.88 -16.43 -7.41
C LYS A 721 -1.35 -17.77 -7.92
N ALA A 722 -1.67 -18.87 -7.23
CA ALA A 722 -1.27 -20.21 -7.66
C ALA A 722 -2.02 -20.72 -8.90
N HIS A 723 -3.26 -20.23 -9.11
CA HIS A 723 -4.12 -20.63 -10.23
C HIS A 723 -4.59 -19.41 -11.05
N PRO A 724 -3.68 -18.65 -11.69
CA PRO A 724 -3.95 -17.30 -12.21
C PRO A 724 -4.98 -17.24 -13.35
N THR A 725 -5.31 -18.38 -13.97
CA THR A 725 -6.31 -18.47 -15.06
C THR A 725 -7.68 -18.95 -14.58
N PHE A 726 -7.76 -19.53 -13.38
CA PHE A 726 -9.00 -20.11 -12.85
C PHE A 726 -9.79 -19.05 -12.05
N PRO A 727 -11.07 -18.79 -12.37
CA PRO A 727 -11.85 -17.78 -11.66
C PRO A 727 -12.16 -18.14 -10.21
N ILE A 728 -11.89 -17.21 -9.29
CA ILE A 728 -12.21 -17.35 -7.86
C ILE A 728 -13.21 -16.26 -7.47
N VAL A 729 -14.38 -16.67 -6.97
CA VAL A 729 -15.40 -15.74 -6.46
C VAL A 729 -15.17 -15.55 -4.97
N LEU A 730 -14.55 -14.43 -4.60
CA LEU A 730 -14.36 -14.02 -3.22
C LEU A 730 -15.66 -13.40 -2.71
N GLN A 731 -16.40 -14.15 -1.90
CA GLN A 731 -17.66 -13.74 -1.31
C GLN A 731 -17.41 -13.13 0.07
N TRP A 732 -17.19 -11.81 0.09
CA TRP A 732 -16.90 -11.10 1.34
C TRP A 732 -18.18 -10.87 2.15
N THR A 733 -18.20 -11.32 3.40
CA THR A 733 -19.31 -11.10 4.33
C THR A 733 -18.77 -10.65 5.69
N GLY A 734 -19.11 -9.43 6.10
CA GLY A 734 -18.83 -8.92 7.44
C GLY A 734 -19.74 -9.53 8.52
N GLY A 735 -19.46 -9.25 9.79
CA GLY A 735 -20.15 -9.82 10.96
C GLY A 735 -21.64 -9.48 11.05
N ARG A 736 -22.10 -8.43 10.37
CA ARG A 736 -23.53 -8.05 10.30
C ARG A 736 -24.43 -9.03 9.54
N GLY A 737 -23.89 -10.11 8.98
CA GLY A 737 -24.63 -11.12 8.21
C GLY A 737 -25.55 -11.99 9.07
N GLY A 738 -26.61 -12.54 8.46
CA GLY A 738 -27.48 -13.51 9.11
C GLY A 738 -26.87 -14.91 9.17
N GLY A 739 -27.27 -15.73 10.14
CA GLY A 739 -26.71 -17.07 10.33
C GLY A 739 -25.36 -17.02 11.06
N HIS A 740 -24.46 -17.98 10.77
CA HIS A 740 -23.10 -17.93 11.30
C HIS A 740 -22.38 -16.70 10.75
N HIS A 741 -21.71 -15.94 11.62
CA HIS A 741 -21.07 -14.69 11.23
C HIS A 741 -19.68 -14.52 11.86
N SER A 742 -18.88 -13.60 11.31
CA SER A 742 -17.60 -13.21 11.91
C SER A 742 -17.80 -12.11 12.97
N PHE A 743 -16.71 -11.70 13.62
CA PHE A 743 -16.66 -10.54 14.51
C PHE A 743 -16.22 -9.26 13.77
N GLU A 744 -15.96 -9.35 12.46
CA GLU A 744 -15.36 -8.28 11.67
C GLU A 744 -16.39 -7.21 11.29
N ASP A 745 -15.91 -5.97 11.23
CA ASP A 745 -16.58 -4.92 10.47
C ASP A 745 -16.66 -5.29 8.98
N PHE A 746 -17.67 -4.78 8.26
CA PHE A 746 -17.81 -5.05 6.83
C PHE A 746 -16.78 -4.26 5.99
N HIS A 747 -16.50 -3.00 6.33
CA HIS A 747 -15.73 -2.11 5.45
C HIS A 747 -14.22 -2.19 5.70
N GLN A 748 -13.78 -2.20 6.96
CA GLN A 748 -12.36 -2.11 7.33
C GLN A 748 -11.47 -3.17 6.66
N PRO A 749 -11.84 -4.47 6.63
CA PRO A 749 -11.00 -5.48 5.98
C PRO A 749 -10.87 -5.27 4.47
N ILE A 750 -11.89 -4.71 3.82
CA ILE A 750 -11.84 -4.41 2.39
C ILE A 750 -10.98 -3.18 2.11
N PHE A 751 -11.03 -2.12 2.92
CA PHE A 751 -10.11 -0.99 2.74
C PHE A 751 -8.63 -1.42 2.74
N GLN A 752 -8.28 -2.41 3.57
CA GLN A 752 -6.91 -2.93 3.66
C GLN A 752 -6.52 -3.88 2.50
N MET A 753 -7.50 -4.59 1.94
CA MET A 753 -7.23 -5.72 1.03
C MET A 753 -7.68 -5.48 -0.40
N TYR A 754 -8.48 -4.45 -0.68
CA TYR A 754 -9.07 -4.21 -2.00
C TYR A 754 -8.00 -4.12 -3.09
N ALA A 755 -6.93 -3.35 -2.86
CA ALA A 755 -5.82 -3.25 -3.80
C ALA A 755 -5.17 -4.60 -4.10
N LYS A 756 -4.83 -5.37 -3.06
CA LYS A 756 -4.22 -6.70 -3.18
C LYS A 756 -5.14 -7.70 -3.88
N ILE A 757 -6.45 -7.61 -3.64
CA ILE A 757 -7.47 -8.39 -4.36
C ILE A 757 -7.46 -8.03 -5.85
N ARG A 758 -7.48 -6.74 -6.19
CA ARG A 758 -7.54 -6.26 -7.58
C ARG A 758 -6.29 -6.56 -8.41
N LYS A 759 -5.13 -6.77 -7.77
CA LYS A 759 -3.92 -7.29 -8.45
C LYS A 759 -4.08 -8.72 -9.00
N CYS A 760 -5.03 -9.50 -8.47
CA CYS A 760 -5.32 -10.84 -8.96
C CYS A 760 -6.46 -10.78 -9.98
N SER A 761 -6.12 -10.79 -11.26
CA SER A 761 -7.06 -10.64 -12.38
C SER A 761 -8.10 -11.77 -12.48
N ASN A 762 -7.91 -12.89 -11.80
CA ASN A 762 -8.86 -14.00 -11.70
C ASN A 762 -9.81 -13.94 -10.49
N ILE A 763 -9.62 -13.00 -9.54
CA ILE A 763 -10.55 -12.83 -8.42
C ILE A 763 -11.75 -11.99 -8.87
N VAL A 764 -12.95 -12.52 -8.65
CA VAL A 764 -14.23 -11.81 -8.73
C VAL A 764 -14.69 -11.48 -7.32
N LEU A 765 -14.81 -10.19 -7.00
CA LEU A 765 -15.13 -9.71 -5.66
C LEU A 765 -16.63 -9.44 -5.50
N VAL A 766 -17.29 -10.22 -4.65
CA VAL A 766 -18.74 -10.12 -4.38
C VAL A 766 -18.98 -9.64 -2.96
N ALA A 767 -19.77 -8.57 -2.82
CA ALA A 767 -20.15 -8.01 -1.52
C ALA A 767 -21.34 -8.77 -0.92
N GLY A 768 -21.30 -9.02 0.38
CA GLY A 768 -22.38 -9.61 1.15
C GLY A 768 -22.55 -9.03 2.55
N SER A 769 -23.60 -9.52 3.21
CA SER A 769 -24.15 -9.15 4.53
C SER A 769 -24.82 -7.77 4.63
N GLY A 770 -26.14 -7.79 4.87
CA GLY A 770 -26.95 -6.59 5.15
C GLY A 770 -27.69 -5.99 3.96
N PHE A 771 -27.55 -6.54 2.75
CA PHE A 771 -28.16 -6.00 1.54
C PHE A 771 -29.59 -6.45 1.29
N GLY A 772 -30.46 -5.53 0.83
CA GLY A 772 -31.88 -5.79 0.65
C GLY A 772 -32.57 -5.12 -0.54
N SER A 773 -31.97 -4.10 -1.15
CA SER A 773 -32.54 -3.34 -2.27
C SER A 773 -31.48 -2.98 -3.31
N ASP A 774 -31.88 -2.24 -4.32
CA ASP A 774 -31.01 -1.56 -5.28
C ASP A 774 -30.34 -0.32 -4.66
N GLU A 775 -31.09 0.50 -3.91
CA GLU A 775 -30.56 1.76 -3.32
C GLU A 775 -29.39 1.53 -2.36
N ASP A 776 -29.49 0.54 -1.46
CA ASP A 776 -28.43 0.22 -0.48
C ASP A 776 -27.24 -0.52 -1.10
N THR A 777 -27.41 -1.17 -2.25
CA THR A 777 -26.34 -1.94 -2.92
C THR A 777 -25.64 -1.16 -4.02
N TYR A 778 -26.30 -0.18 -4.63
CA TYR A 778 -25.77 0.61 -5.73
C TYR A 778 -24.43 1.30 -5.41
N PRO A 779 -24.21 1.90 -4.22
CA PRO A 779 -22.91 2.48 -3.85
C PRO A 779 -21.74 1.49 -3.88
N TYR A 780 -22.01 0.20 -3.66
CA TYR A 780 -21.00 -0.85 -3.72
C TYR A 780 -20.70 -1.26 -5.15
N LEU A 781 -21.70 -1.30 -6.04
CA LEU A 781 -21.48 -1.54 -7.47
C LEU A 781 -20.75 -0.38 -8.14
N THR A 782 -21.09 0.88 -7.82
CA THR A 782 -20.41 2.06 -8.39
C THR A 782 -19.07 2.37 -7.73
N GLY A 783 -18.82 1.81 -6.54
CA GLY A 783 -17.63 2.06 -5.75
C GLY A 783 -17.67 3.34 -4.92
N SER A 784 -18.76 4.13 -4.96
CA SER A 784 -18.86 5.40 -4.21
C SER A 784 -18.96 5.22 -2.68
N TRP A 785 -19.15 4.00 -2.20
CA TRP A 785 -19.19 3.71 -0.75
C TRP A 785 -17.89 4.07 -0.03
N SER A 786 -16.74 3.98 -0.70
CA SER A 786 -15.42 4.19 -0.10
C SER A 786 -15.03 5.67 0.03
N THR A 787 -15.65 6.56 -0.76
CA THR A 787 -15.26 7.98 -0.83
C THR A 787 -15.56 8.73 0.46
N ALA A 788 -16.59 8.32 1.21
CA ALA A 788 -16.90 8.89 2.52
C ALA A 788 -15.81 8.64 3.58
N SER A 789 -14.92 7.67 3.32
CA SER A 789 -13.75 7.36 4.16
C SER A 789 -12.44 7.89 3.57
N ASN A 790 -12.50 8.83 2.61
CA ASN A 790 -11.35 9.39 1.89
C ASN A 790 -10.51 8.36 1.11
N TYR A 791 -11.13 7.25 0.69
CA TYR A 791 -10.53 6.30 -0.25
C TYR A 791 -11.04 6.56 -1.67
N PRO A 792 -10.27 6.18 -2.71
CA PRO A 792 -10.76 6.23 -4.09
C PRO A 792 -11.94 5.26 -4.27
N PRO A 793 -12.75 5.43 -5.32
CA PRO A 793 -13.89 4.54 -5.58
C PRO A 793 -13.47 3.07 -5.69
N MET A 794 -14.17 2.18 -4.98
CA MET A 794 -13.89 0.74 -4.92
C MET A 794 -15.09 -0.10 -5.40
N PRO A 795 -15.36 -0.20 -6.71
CA PRO A 795 -16.49 -0.98 -7.25
C PRO A 795 -16.40 -2.46 -6.88
N PHE A 796 -17.52 -3.08 -6.49
CA PHE A 796 -17.66 -4.54 -6.37
C PHE A 796 -18.16 -5.15 -7.68
N ASP A 797 -17.78 -6.41 -7.93
CA ASP A 797 -18.16 -7.11 -9.16
C ASP A 797 -19.58 -7.69 -9.07
N GLY A 798 -20.12 -7.88 -7.88
CA GLY A 798 -21.48 -8.38 -7.66
C GLY A 798 -21.90 -8.34 -6.20
N VAL A 799 -23.15 -8.75 -5.94
CA VAL A 799 -23.76 -8.71 -4.61
C VAL A 799 -24.48 -10.02 -4.31
N LEU A 800 -24.35 -10.52 -3.08
CA LEU A 800 -25.08 -11.70 -2.59
C LEU A 800 -26.17 -11.33 -1.58
N PHE A 801 -27.32 -12.02 -1.67
CA PHE A 801 -28.52 -11.75 -0.85
C PHE A 801 -28.93 -12.99 -0.05
N GLY A 802 -28.57 -13.02 1.24
CA GLY A 802 -28.95 -14.08 2.17
C GLY A 802 -30.34 -13.84 2.78
N SER A 803 -30.40 -13.19 3.95
CA SER A 803 -31.64 -12.98 4.71
C SER A 803 -32.80 -12.40 3.90
N ARG A 804 -32.49 -11.56 2.90
CA ARG A 804 -33.46 -10.88 2.03
C ARG A 804 -34.41 -11.83 1.31
N VAL A 805 -33.96 -13.05 0.97
CA VAL A 805 -34.74 -14.03 0.19
C VAL A 805 -35.45 -15.08 1.05
N MET A 806 -35.26 -15.06 2.38
CA MET A 806 -35.90 -16.03 3.29
C MET A 806 -37.43 -15.91 3.30
N THR A 807 -37.97 -14.75 2.90
CA THR A 807 -39.41 -14.49 2.79
C THR A 807 -39.97 -14.66 1.38
N ALA A 808 -39.14 -15.08 0.41
CA ALA A 808 -39.58 -15.37 -0.95
C ALA A 808 -40.72 -16.40 -0.95
N LYS A 809 -41.58 -16.36 -1.95
CA LYS A 809 -42.76 -17.24 -2.04
C LYS A 809 -42.35 -18.71 -2.05
N GLU A 810 -41.34 -19.02 -2.83
CA GLU A 810 -40.77 -20.34 -3.12
C GLU A 810 -39.87 -20.86 -1.99
N ALA A 811 -39.52 -20.02 -1.00
CA ALA A 811 -38.78 -20.46 0.17
C ALA A 811 -39.68 -21.30 1.10
N HIS A 812 -39.21 -22.46 1.54
CA HIS A 812 -39.92 -23.37 2.46
C HIS A 812 -39.92 -22.90 3.93
N THR A 813 -39.58 -21.63 4.18
CA THR A 813 -39.77 -21.02 5.50
C THR A 813 -41.26 -20.95 5.81
N SER A 814 -41.69 -21.49 6.96
CA SER A 814 -43.11 -21.52 7.34
C SER A 814 -43.74 -20.13 7.31
N LEU A 815 -45.02 -20.02 6.95
CA LEU A 815 -45.71 -18.73 6.81
C LEU A 815 -45.59 -17.85 8.07
N GLU A 816 -45.77 -18.42 9.25
CA GLU A 816 -45.65 -17.68 10.51
C GLU A 816 -44.21 -17.21 10.77
N ALA A 817 -43.21 -17.99 10.35
CA ALA A 817 -41.81 -17.56 10.40
C ALA A 817 -41.52 -16.44 9.38
N LYS A 818 -42.12 -16.47 8.18
CA LYS A 818 -42.05 -15.36 7.20
C LYS A 818 -42.66 -14.08 7.76
N LYS A 819 -43.84 -14.15 8.39
CA LYS A 819 -44.47 -13.01 9.07
C LYS A 819 -43.58 -12.47 10.18
N LEU A 820 -42.97 -13.35 10.98
CA LEU A 820 -42.04 -12.95 12.03
C LEU A 820 -40.80 -12.26 11.46
N ILE A 821 -40.17 -12.82 10.41
CA ILE A 821 -39.04 -12.17 9.72
C ILE A 821 -39.44 -10.78 9.23
N ALA A 822 -40.60 -10.66 8.58
CA ALA A 822 -41.10 -9.37 8.09
C ALA A 822 -41.41 -8.37 9.20
N SER A 823 -41.74 -8.84 10.41
CA SER A 823 -41.97 -7.97 11.58
C SER A 823 -40.69 -7.47 12.25
N CYS A 824 -39.53 -8.04 11.95
CA CYS A 824 -38.25 -7.59 12.47
C CYS A 824 -37.84 -6.27 11.79
N PRO A 825 -37.77 -5.14 12.50
CA PRO A 825 -37.45 -3.85 11.89
C PRO A 825 -36.00 -3.75 11.40
N GLY A 826 -35.11 -4.61 11.88
CA GLY A 826 -33.67 -4.51 11.60
C GLY A 826 -33.00 -3.36 12.35
N VAL A 827 -31.72 -3.15 12.07
CA VAL A 827 -30.90 -2.05 12.59
C VAL A 827 -29.94 -1.56 11.51
N PRO A 828 -29.51 -0.29 11.56
CA PRO A 828 -28.43 0.19 10.71
C PRO A 828 -27.09 -0.46 11.07
N ASP A 829 -26.13 -0.38 10.15
CA ASP A 829 -24.78 -0.93 10.30
C ASP A 829 -24.09 -0.49 11.60
N SER A 830 -24.14 0.79 11.95
CA SER A 830 -23.51 1.33 13.16
C SER A 830 -24.00 0.72 14.49
N GLN A 831 -25.10 -0.06 14.48
CA GLN A 831 -25.72 -0.61 15.68
C GLN A 831 -25.75 -2.15 15.71
N TRP A 832 -25.28 -2.83 14.65
CA TRP A 832 -25.44 -4.28 14.51
C TRP A 832 -24.78 -5.06 15.66
N GLU A 833 -23.64 -4.61 16.18
CA GLU A 833 -22.92 -5.28 17.29
C GLU A 833 -23.71 -5.30 18.62
N THR A 834 -24.81 -4.54 18.73
CA THR A 834 -25.71 -4.61 19.89
C THR A 834 -26.30 -6.02 20.08
N THR A 835 -26.41 -6.80 19.00
CA THR A 835 -26.93 -8.18 18.99
C THR A 835 -26.16 -9.13 19.92
N TYR A 836 -24.86 -8.87 20.18
CA TYR A 836 -24.08 -9.67 21.14
C TYR A 836 -24.62 -9.55 22.57
N LYS A 837 -25.23 -8.40 22.91
CA LYS A 837 -25.68 -8.10 24.28
C LYS A 837 -27.17 -8.34 24.46
N LYS A 838 -28.00 -7.85 23.53
CA LYS A 838 -29.47 -7.87 23.65
C LYS A 838 -30.13 -7.90 22.28
N PRO A 839 -31.45 -8.17 22.20
CA PRO A 839 -32.17 -8.04 20.94
C PRO A 839 -32.01 -6.65 20.34
N ALA A 840 -31.58 -6.60 19.07
CA ALA A 840 -31.42 -5.39 18.28
C ALA A 840 -32.13 -5.62 16.95
N GLY A 841 -33.14 -4.81 16.63
CA GLY A 841 -33.95 -4.98 15.42
C GLY A 841 -34.73 -6.29 15.35
N GLY A 842 -34.95 -6.95 16.49
CA GLY A 842 -35.55 -8.29 16.58
C GLY A 842 -34.57 -9.45 16.41
N ILE A 843 -33.26 -9.19 16.31
CA ILE A 843 -32.20 -10.19 16.15
C ILE A 843 -31.28 -10.20 17.38
N VAL A 844 -30.72 -11.37 17.72
CA VAL A 844 -29.70 -11.53 18.77
C VAL A 844 -28.63 -12.53 18.34
N THR A 845 -27.42 -12.39 18.86
CA THR A 845 -26.34 -13.36 18.69
C THR A 845 -26.37 -14.40 19.81
N VAL A 846 -26.30 -15.67 19.43
CA VAL A 846 -26.11 -16.84 20.31
C VAL A 846 -24.87 -17.63 19.87
N ARG A 847 -24.36 -18.52 20.70
CA ARG A 847 -23.21 -19.38 20.36
C ARG A 847 -23.69 -20.75 19.88
N SER A 848 -23.12 -21.23 18.79
CA SER A 848 -23.25 -22.63 18.36
C SER A 848 -22.63 -23.58 19.38
N GLU A 849 -22.86 -24.88 19.19
CA GLU A 849 -22.19 -25.95 19.90
C GLU A 849 -20.66 -25.93 19.76
N MET A 850 -20.14 -25.31 18.69
CA MET A 850 -18.70 -25.11 18.45
C MET A 850 -18.19 -23.76 19.00
N GLY A 851 -19.07 -22.95 19.60
CA GLY A 851 -18.74 -21.63 20.14
C GLY A 851 -18.75 -20.49 19.12
N GLU A 852 -19.02 -20.78 17.85
CA GLU A 852 -19.14 -19.79 16.77
C GLU A 852 -20.45 -18.99 16.88
N PRO A 853 -20.44 -17.67 16.62
CA PRO A 853 -21.61 -16.83 16.80
C PRO A 853 -22.64 -17.00 15.67
N ILE A 854 -23.92 -16.95 16.02
CA ILE A 854 -25.05 -17.06 15.08
C ILE A 854 -26.05 -15.93 15.33
N HIS A 855 -26.35 -15.15 14.30
CA HIS A 855 -27.48 -14.23 14.30
C HIS A 855 -28.78 -14.99 14.08
N LYS A 856 -29.70 -14.89 15.04
CA LYS A 856 -31.03 -15.48 15.00
C LYS A 856 -32.08 -14.46 15.42
N ILE A 857 -33.30 -14.65 14.95
CA ILE A 857 -34.46 -13.88 15.44
C ILE A 857 -34.63 -14.16 16.93
N ALA A 858 -34.83 -13.11 17.72
CA ALA A 858 -34.93 -13.15 19.17
C ALA A 858 -36.30 -13.69 19.66
N THR A 859 -36.61 -14.93 19.27
CA THR A 859 -37.79 -15.65 19.77
C THR A 859 -37.59 -16.07 21.23
N ARG A 860 -38.68 -16.47 21.91
CA ARG A 860 -38.59 -17.02 23.28
C ARG A 860 -37.55 -18.15 23.40
N GLY A 861 -37.53 -19.07 22.43
CA GLY A 861 -36.58 -20.17 22.41
C GLY A 861 -35.13 -19.73 22.21
N VAL A 862 -34.88 -18.74 21.36
CA VAL A 862 -33.52 -18.19 21.15
C VAL A 862 -33.06 -17.37 22.36
N LEU A 863 -33.97 -16.67 23.04
CA LEU A 863 -33.66 -15.98 24.29
C LEU A 863 -33.35 -16.96 25.42
N LEU A 864 -34.03 -18.10 25.49
CA LEU A 864 -33.65 -19.18 26.40
C LEU A 864 -32.27 -19.75 26.03
N TRP A 865 -31.97 -19.97 24.75
CA TRP A 865 -30.64 -20.38 24.32
C TRP A 865 -29.59 -19.37 24.82
N LYS A 866 -29.77 -18.08 24.54
CA LYS A 866 -28.84 -17.03 25.03
C LYS A 866 -28.65 -17.07 26.54
N GLU A 867 -29.73 -17.24 27.29
CA GLU A 867 -29.67 -17.36 28.74
C GLU A 867 -28.85 -18.59 29.17
N LEU A 868 -29.01 -19.73 28.50
CA LEU A 868 -28.25 -20.94 28.78
C LEU A 868 -26.76 -20.78 28.38
N ASP A 869 -26.44 -20.07 27.29
CA ASP A 869 -25.06 -19.71 26.94
C ASP A 869 -24.39 -18.91 28.06
N GLU A 870 -25.13 -17.96 28.65
CA GLU A 870 -24.62 -17.02 29.66
C GLU A 870 -24.60 -17.60 31.09
N THR A 871 -25.37 -18.65 31.36
CA THR A 871 -25.55 -19.17 32.73
C THR A 871 -25.15 -20.64 32.93
N ILE A 872 -25.15 -21.45 31.87
CA ILE A 872 -24.89 -22.90 31.95
C ILE A 872 -23.70 -23.28 31.06
N PHE A 873 -23.74 -22.97 29.76
CA PHE A 873 -22.78 -23.49 28.79
C PHE A 873 -21.40 -22.81 28.84
N ASN A 874 -21.29 -21.65 29.50
CA ASN A 874 -20.00 -21.01 29.78
C ASN A 874 -19.28 -21.55 31.03
N LEU A 875 -19.93 -22.42 31.81
CA LEU A 875 -19.35 -22.96 33.03
C LEU A 875 -18.29 -24.03 32.71
N PRO A 876 -17.23 -24.14 33.53
CA PRO A 876 -16.27 -25.23 33.39
C PRO A 876 -16.95 -26.57 33.69
N LYS A 877 -16.48 -27.65 33.05
CA LYS A 877 -17.12 -28.98 33.10
C LYS A 877 -17.41 -29.48 34.51
N ASN A 878 -16.53 -29.20 35.47
CA ASN A 878 -16.67 -29.63 36.86
C ASN A 878 -17.81 -28.94 37.63
N LYS A 879 -18.32 -27.79 37.14
CA LYS A 879 -19.46 -27.07 37.74
C LYS A 879 -20.78 -27.30 37.00
N LEU A 880 -20.75 -27.94 35.84
CA LEU A 880 -21.91 -28.05 34.96
C LEU A 880 -23.03 -28.89 35.59
N ILE A 881 -22.70 -30.07 36.12
CA ILE A 881 -23.69 -30.97 36.74
C ILE A 881 -24.34 -30.32 37.96
N GLU A 882 -23.55 -29.66 38.81
CA GLU A 882 -24.09 -28.94 39.98
C GLU A 882 -25.07 -27.84 39.56
N ALA A 883 -24.71 -27.04 38.54
CA ALA A 883 -25.56 -25.98 38.02
C ALA A 883 -26.86 -26.52 37.39
N LEU A 884 -26.76 -27.62 36.63
CA LEU A 884 -27.92 -28.30 36.04
C LEU A 884 -28.85 -28.85 37.12
N THR A 885 -28.33 -29.54 38.12
CA THR A 885 -29.13 -30.08 39.23
C THR A 885 -29.82 -28.96 40.02
N LYS A 886 -29.10 -27.87 40.32
CA LYS A 886 -29.67 -26.73 41.06
C LYS A 886 -30.79 -26.00 40.29
N LYS A 887 -30.74 -26.00 38.96
CA LYS A 887 -31.73 -25.35 38.09
C LYS A 887 -32.63 -26.34 37.34
N LYS A 888 -32.67 -27.61 37.73
CA LYS A 888 -33.35 -28.68 36.97
C LYS A 888 -34.80 -28.33 36.63
N ASP A 889 -35.62 -28.07 37.63
CA ASP A 889 -37.05 -27.76 37.44
C ASP A 889 -37.26 -26.49 36.60
N TYR A 890 -36.41 -25.50 36.80
CA TYR A 890 -36.42 -24.27 36.03
C TYR A 890 -36.13 -24.52 34.55
N ILE A 891 -35.07 -25.30 34.25
CA ILE A 891 -34.67 -25.64 32.89
C ILE A 891 -35.79 -26.44 32.21
N ILE A 892 -36.33 -27.46 32.87
CA ILE A 892 -37.42 -28.28 32.33
C ILE A 892 -38.62 -27.43 31.97
N ASN A 893 -39.09 -26.59 32.89
CA ASN A 893 -40.22 -25.70 32.65
C ASN A 893 -39.96 -24.71 31.50
N ARG A 894 -38.75 -24.17 31.38
CA ARG A 894 -38.38 -23.27 30.27
C ARG A 894 -38.29 -24.01 28.94
N LEU A 895 -37.76 -25.24 28.91
CA LEU A 895 -37.71 -26.06 27.70
C LEU A 895 -39.12 -26.34 27.15
N ASP A 896 -40.04 -26.78 28.01
CA ASP A 896 -41.41 -27.10 27.62
C ASP A 896 -42.20 -25.88 27.15
N LYS A 897 -41.98 -24.72 27.78
CA LYS A 897 -42.74 -23.51 27.48
C LYS A 897 -42.21 -22.77 26.25
N ASP A 898 -40.89 -22.66 26.13
CA ASP A 898 -40.25 -21.67 25.25
C ASP A 898 -39.38 -22.29 24.15
N PHE A 899 -38.95 -23.55 24.26
CA PHE A 899 -37.96 -24.14 23.37
C PHE A 899 -38.55 -25.14 22.37
N GLN A 900 -37.86 -25.30 21.24
CA GLN A 900 -38.29 -26.25 20.20
C GLN A 900 -38.01 -27.73 20.54
N LYS A 901 -37.20 -27.98 21.59
CA LYS A 901 -36.91 -29.32 22.12
C LYS A 901 -37.44 -29.38 23.56
N PRO A 902 -38.67 -29.91 23.77
CA PRO A 902 -39.25 -30.02 25.10
C PRO A 902 -38.50 -31.04 25.96
N TRP A 903 -38.78 -31.05 27.26
CA TRP A 903 -38.36 -32.13 28.13
C TRP A 903 -39.14 -33.40 27.79
N PHE A 904 -38.41 -34.50 27.60
CA PHE A 904 -39.02 -35.74 27.14
C PHE A 904 -39.93 -36.36 28.20
N ALA A 905 -39.48 -36.43 29.45
CA ALA A 905 -40.09 -37.31 30.44
C ALA A 905 -41.32 -36.70 31.14
N ARG A 906 -42.48 -37.33 30.92
CA ARG A 906 -43.76 -36.93 31.50
C ARG A 906 -44.67 -38.15 31.68
N ASN A 907 -45.11 -38.38 32.92
CA ASN A 907 -46.05 -39.45 33.26
C ASN A 907 -47.44 -38.87 33.58
N ALA A 908 -48.39 -39.72 33.99
CA ALA A 908 -49.75 -39.30 34.34
C ALA A 908 -49.83 -38.22 35.45
N SER A 909 -48.80 -38.13 36.30
CA SER A 909 -48.70 -37.16 37.39
C SER A 909 -48.06 -35.82 36.98
N GLY A 910 -47.50 -35.74 35.77
CA GLY A 910 -46.85 -34.54 35.24
C GLY A 910 -45.40 -34.78 34.82
N VAL A 911 -44.61 -33.70 34.86
CA VAL A 911 -43.17 -33.72 34.53
C VAL A 911 -42.42 -34.63 35.50
N CYS A 912 -41.58 -35.52 34.98
CA CYS A 912 -40.78 -36.48 35.77
C CYS A 912 -39.43 -36.78 35.10
N ASP A 913 -38.65 -37.72 35.64
CA ASP A 913 -37.48 -38.28 34.95
C ASP A 913 -37.84 -39.52 34.13
N LEU A 914 -36.95 -39.92 33.22
CA LEU A 914 -37.16 -41.09 32.36
C LEU A 914 -37.31 -42.39 33.17
N GLU A 915 -36.61 -42.47 34.31
CA GLU A 915 -36.65 -43.62 35.23
C GLU A 915 -38.01 -43.76 35.94
N ASP A 916 -38.81 -42.69 35.98
CA ASP A 916 -40.14 -42.65 36.59
C ASP A 916 -41.27 -42.92 35.59
N MET A 917 -40.94 -43.28 34.34
CA MET A 917 -41.90 -43.59 33.29
C MET A 917 -41.98 -45.09 33.05
N THR A 918 -43.19 -45.58 32.82
CA THR A 918 -43.39 -46.93 32.27
C THR A 918 -42.98 -46.98 30.81
N TYR A 919 -42.58 -48.16 30.32
CA TYR A 919 -42.30 -48.36 28.89
C TYR A 919 -43.47 -47.94 27.99
N GLN A 920 -44.72 -48.09 28.45
CA GLN A 920 -45.90 -47.64 27.71
C GLN A 920 -45.96 -46.11 27.59
N GLU A 921 -45.65 -45.38 28.66
CA GLU A 921 -45.61 -43.92 28.64
C GLU A 921 -44.48 -43.41 27.75
N VAL A 922 -43.31 -44.05 27.80
CA VAL A 922 -42.19 -43.72 26.90
C VAL A 922 -42.58 -43.91 25.44
N ALA A 923 -43.21 -45.05 25.09
CA ALA A 923 -43.65 -45.31 23.72
C ALA A 923 -44.67 -44.26 23.24
N LYS A 924 -45.66 -43.92 24.07
CA LYS A 924 -46.66 -42.88 23.76
C LYS A 924 -46.08 -41.48 23.60
N GLN A 925 -44.93 -41.22 24.21
CA GLN A 925 -44.26 -39.93 24.12
C GLN A 925 -43.34 -39.81 22.89
N ILE A 926 -42.98 -40.95 22.29
CA ILE A 926 -42.21 -41.02 21.04
C ILE A 926 -43.15 -40.93 19.83
N ASP A 927 -44.30 -41.60 19.90
CA ASP A 927 -45.38 -41.51 18.90
C ASP A 927 -46.02 -40.11 18.87
#